data_AF-A0A9E2BYZ4-F1
#
_entry.id   AF-A0A9E2BYZ4-F1
#
_cell.length_a   1.000
_cell.length_b   1.000
_cell.length_c   1.000
_cell.angle_alpha   90.00
_cell.angle_beta   90.00
_cell.angle_gamma   90.00
#
_symmetry.space_group_name_H-M   'P 1'
#
loop_
_entity.id
_entity.type
_entity.pdbx_description
1 polymer ?
#
loop_
_entity_poly.entity_id
_entity_poly.type
_entity_poly.pdbx_seq_one_letter_code
_entity_poly.pdbx_strand_id
1 'polypeptide(L)'
;MPNSKRVLNLQGAIQEAGRCLLCHDAPCNTGCGADTDPATFILKLRMGNIKGAVRTMRRNNILAAACAQVCPTCRLCGEGCSRSALDEPIKISKIQAFLADYECQEEMQVLQAPSPGNRKIAVIGSGPAGLSAAANLAMQGYAVTVFEKQAEPGGLLRYGIPDHRLNRDILTHEINLIRNLGVQFVCGKPIADRNELESLLHDGFDAIFIATGYDQPYGLGLPNEDLSGVLNWVEFLRRSKGSDTRRDLETAVTNKRIVVVGGGSVAMDCAVTAKNLGATRVDAISLESITELPADMEEKELAFHKGIRFKSNSRLTDIQGDDGKLTGVHGLETRWIKPGCFVPENAVDIPGTEFSLPADILILAIGAGFSPDFKTMLSGLENENGRPVTAAQTMQTSDPRIFAGGDMVAAGKTVATSVRDGKKAAEAIAQAFPLSSPAIVPKKVRPSLEIEFCGSRFLNPFCLSASPVANTAQMVARAFDAGWGGVVYKTLNIERDYKIIDPTPRLNALHHGDRRFIGLQNIEMVSERPLDQNLKDIAWLKKRYPDRILISSIMGYSDAGWIELAKGSEDAGADMLELNFSCPQMAIEGAGHTIGQDYQALEHFTLVVKDCVSIPVIAKMTPNITDMLPPSLAAKQGGADAISAINTLRAISEVDLDTFAPMPTIQGKGSISGYSGPAVKPIALRFVAELSQSQELSLPVSGIGGLETWQDAVMFLLMGASNLQITTAVMRYGYRIIESLCEGLEDYLESKGLNSVQELVGRGLPYLVDPSEHHQTRHVISVVDADTCIGCGLCHVVCHDGANQAMNLDPVTRKATTDEERCVGCLLCKHVCPVWDCISIKEIDGINVGGMHNDALGYVEG
;
A
#
# COMPACT_ATOMS: atom_id res chain seq x y z
N MET A 1 26.26 11.35 -9.70
CA MET A 1 26.09 10.11 -10.49
C MET A 1 24.59 9.88 -10.70
N PRO A 2 24.12 9.56 -11.91
CA PRO A 2 22.69 9.33 -12.12
C PRO A 2 22.32 7.96 -11.53
N ASN A 3 21.79 7.96 -10.30
CA ASN A 3 21.03 6.82 -9.79
C ASN A 3 19.80 6.65 -10.69
N SER A 4 19.89 5.77 -11.69
CA SER A 4 18.84 5.54 -12.70
C SER A 4 17.66 4.70 -12.18
N LYS A 5 17.44 4.66 -10.87
CA LYS A 5 16.14 4.32 -10.29
C LYS A 5 15.72 5.53 -9.46
N ARG A 6 15.08 6.53 -10.10
CA ARG A 6 14.29 7.51 -9.35
C ARG A 6 13.26 6.70 -8.56
N VAL A 7 13.47 6.59 -7.26
CA VAL A 7 12.40 6.22 -6.33
C VAL A 7 11.24 7.17 -6.63
N LEU A 8 10.04 6.62 -6.71
CA LEU A 8 8.85 7.45 -6.94
C LEU A 8 8.83 8.52 -5.84
N ASN A 9 8.60 9.78 -6.19
CA ASN A 9 8.21 10.75 -5.17
C ASN A 9 6.77 10.45 -4.71
N LEU A 10 6.28 11.14 -3.68
CA LEU A 10 4.94 10.91 -3.14
C LEU A 10 3.86 10.94 -4.25
N GLN A 11 3.92 11.95 -5.12
CA GLN A 11 2.99 12.06 -6.24
C GLN A 11 3.04 10.85 -7.17
N GLY A 12 4.23 10.43 -7.61
CA GLY A 12 4.42 9.28 -8.48
C GLY A 12 3.97 7.97 -7.84
N ALA A 13 4.18 7.82 -6.52
CA ALA A 13 3.74 6.65 -5.77
C ALA A 13 2.20 6.57 -5.67
N ILE A 14 1.53 7.70 -5.40
CA ILE A 14 0.07 7.78 -5.37
C ILE A 14 -0.52 7.52 -6.76
N GLN A 15 0.09 8.05 -7.83
CA GLN A 15 -0.33 7.79 -9.20
C GLN A 15 -0.19 6.32 -9.58
N GLU A 16 0.94 5.68 -9.27
CA GLU A 16 1.16 4.26 -9.53
C GLU A 16 0.24 3.37 -8.68
N ALA A 17 0.00 3.72 -7.42
CA ALA A 17 -1.00 3.04 -6.58
C ALA A 17 -2.43 3.21 -7.16
N GLY A 18 -2.72 4.35 -7.76
CA GLY A 18 -3.97 4.63 -8.48
C GLY A 18 -4.21 3.72 -9.70
N ARG A 19 -3.14 3.21 -10.32
CA ARG A 19 -3.21 2.20 -11.39
C ARG A 19 -3.56 0.80 -10.87
N CYS A 20 -3.32 0.50 -9.59
CA CYS A 20 -3.62 -0.81 -9.04
C CYS A 20 -5.12 -1.12 -9.15
N LEU A 21 -5.45 -2.35 -9.59
CA LEU A 21 -6.84 -2.80 -9.72
C LEU A 21 -7.48 -3.17 -8.37
N LEU A 22 -6.67 -3.29 -7.31
CA LEU A 22 -7.10 -3.76 -5.98
C LEU A 22 -7.83 -5.10 -6.06
N CYS A 23 -7.21 -6.07 -6.76
CA CYS A 23 -7.78 -7.39 -7.01
C CYS A 23 -8.30 -8.06 -5.73
N HIS A 24 -9.39 -8.82 -5.87
CA HIS A 24 -9.74 -9.84 -4.89
C HIS A 24 -8.75 -11.00 -5.01
N ASP A 25 -8.44 -11.68 -3.90
CA ASP A 25 -7.46 -12.78 -3.84
C ASP A 25 -6.20 -12.49 -4.65
N ALA A 26 -5.60 -11.34 -4.35
CA ALA A 26 -4.67 -10.70 -5.26
C ALA A 26 -3.48 -11.63 -5.62
N PRO A 27 -3.26 -11.93 -6.90
CA PRO A 27 -2.21 -12.87 -7.31
C PRO A 27 -0.80 -12.36 -7.00
N CYS A 28 -0.61 -11.05 -6.87
CA CYS A 28 0.65 -10.47 -6.43
C CYS A 28 0.99 -10.79 -4.97
N ASN A 29 -0.01 -11.07 -4.11
CA ASN A 29 0.21 -11.55 -2.75
C ASN A 29 0.73 -12.98 -2.78
N THR A 30 0.05 -13.87 -3.51
CA THR A 30 0.45 -15.28 -3.66
C THR A 30 1.84 -15.41 -4.32
N GLY A 31 2.12 -14.59 -5.32
CA GLY A 31 3.43 -14.55 -5.99
C GLY A 31 4.53 -13.83 -5.20
N CYS A 32 4.23 -13.26 -4.02
CA CYS A 32 5.21 -12.52 -3.26
C CYS A 32 6.25 -13.45 -2.63
N GLY A 33 7.51 -13.25 -3.01
CA GLY A 33 8.67 -13.95 -2.47
C GLY A 33 8.77 -13.95 -0.94
N ALA A 34 8.37 -12.84 -0.31
CA ALA A 34 8.55 -12.56 1.11
C ALA A 34 7.23 -12.48 1.90
N ASP A 35 6.09 -12.80 1.26
CA ASP A 35 4.76 -12.70 1.89
C ASP A 35 4.47 -11.29 2.46
N THR A 36 4.80 -10.24 1.70
CA THR A 36 4.72 -8.83 2.11
C THR A 36 3.30 -8.24 2.04
N ASP A 37 2.35 -8.96 1.45
CA ASP A 37 0.98 -8.48 1.14
C ASP A 37 0.92 -7.16 0.33
N PRO A 38 1.41 -7.16 -0.94
CA PRO A 38 1.31 -6.01 -1.85
C PRO A 38 -0.06 -5.37 -1.97
N ALA A 39 -1.13 -6.16 -2.05
CA ALA A 39 -2.46 -5.64 -2.28
C ALA A 39 -2.93 -4.76 -1.11
N THR A 40 -2.66 -5.17 0.13
CA THR A 40 -3.09 -4.42 1.32
C THR A 40 -2.30 -3.13 1.49
N PHE A 41 -0.97 -3.14 1.37
CA PHE A 41 -0.22 -1.89 1.54
C PHE A 41 -0.48 -0.89 0.39
N ILE A 42 -0.71 -1.38 -0.84
CA ILE A 42 -1.09 -0.52 -1.97
C ILE A 42 -2.50 0.04 -1.78
N LEU A 43 -3.44 -0.75 -1.26
CA LEU A 43 -4.77 -0.26 -0.88
C LEU A 43 -4.65 0.89 0.12
N LYS A 44 -3.90 0.72 1.21
CA LYS A 44 -3.71 1.75 2.23
C LYS A 44 -3.07 3.02 1.65
N LEU A 45 -2.04 2.89 0.82
CA LEU A 45 -1.43 4.02 0.12
C LEU A 45 -2.43 4.75 -0.77
N ARG A 46 -3.24 4.00 -1.55
CA ARG A 46 -4.27 4.57 -2.43
C ARG A 46 -5.39 5.27 -1.65
N MET A 47 -5.70 4.81 -0.43
CA MET A 47 -6.66 5.44 0.49
C MET A 47 -6.04 6.58 1.31
N GLY A 48 -4.82 7.00 0.99
CA GLY A 48 -4.12 8.09 1.67
C GLY A 48 -3.59 7.74 3.07
N ASN A 49 -3.60 6.47 3.47
CA ASN A 49 -3.05 5.97 4.73
C ASN A 49 -1.61 5.47 4.53
N ILE A 50 -0.68 6.41 4.39
CA ILE A 50 0.73 6.10 4.07
C ILE A 50 1.40 5.37 5.24
N LYS A 51 1.24 5.86 6.48
CA LYS A 51 1.82 5.24 7.69
C LYS A 51 1.29 3.81 7.89
N GLY A 52 0.00 3.58 7.63
CA GLY A 52 -0.59 2.24 7.62
C GLY A 52 -0.04 1.33 6.51
N ALA A 53 0.24 1.87 5.32
CA ALA A 53 0.90 1.13 4.25
C ALA A 53 2.32 0.68 4.65
N VAL A 54 3.12 1.60 5.21
CA VAL A 54 4.46 1.29 5.75
C VAL A 54 4.37 0.22 6.84
N ARG A 55 3.41 0.37 7.77
CA ARG A 55 3.20 -0.57 8.88
C ARG A 55 2.85 -1.97 8.38
N THR A 56 1.93 -2.11 7.43
CA THR A 56 1.60 -3.40 6.80
C THR A 56 2.82 -4.01 6.11
N MET A 57 3.55 -3.22 5.32
CA MET A 57 4.75 -3.66 4.62
C MET A 57 5.83 -4.17 5.61
N ARG A 58 6.13 -3.41 6.67
CA ARG A 58 7.18 -3.73 7.64
C ARG A 58 6.86 -4.90 8.55
N ARG A 59 5.60 -5.03 8.99
CA ARG A 59 5.14 -6.19 9.78
C ARG A 59 5.30 -7.49 9.01
N ASN A 60 5.04 -7.45 7.71
CA ASN A 60 5.11 -8.64 6.87
C ASN A 60 6.52 -8.90 6.33
N ASN A 61 7.33 -7.85 6.12
CA ASN A 61 8.70 -7.95 5.62
C ASN A 61 9.59 -6.88 6.27
N ILE A 62 10.39 -7.31 7.25
CA ILE A 62 11.30 -6.41 7.96
C ILE A 62 12.40 -5.85 7.04
N LEU A 63 12.75 -6.57 5.97
CA LEU A 63 13.74 -6.20 4.95
C LEU A 63 13.09 -5.65 3.67
N ALA A 64 11.94 -4.97 3.80
CA ALA A 64 11.17 -4.47 2.67
C ALA A 64 11.98 -3.55 1.74
N ALA A 65 12.85 -2.68 2.26
CA ALA A 65 13.65 -1.77 1.47
C ALA A 65 14.74 -2.52 0.67
N ALA A 66 15.46 -3.45 1.31
CA ALA A 66 16.40 -4.32 0.60
C ALA A 66 15.69 -5.15 -0.47
N CYS A 67 14.56 -5.79 -0.12
CA CYS A 67 13.74 -6.53 -1.07
C CYS A 67 13.29 -5.66 -2.26
N ALA A 68 12.90 -4.41 -2.03
CA ALA A 68 12.46 -3.52 -3.10
C ALA A 68 13.54 -3.26 -4.16
N GLN A 69 14.82 -3.31 -3.77
CA GLN A 69 15.93 -3.07 -4.70
C GLN A 69 16.42 -4.32 -5.43
N VAL A 70 16.33 -5.49 -4.77
CA VAL A 70 16.99 -6.73 -5.24
C VAL A 70 16.02 -7.84 -5.64
N CYS A 71 14.71 -7.71 -5.38
CA CYS A 71 13.75 -8.75 -5.73
C CYS A 71 13.58 -8.87 -7.25
N PRO A 72 13.54 -10.11 -7.79
CA PRO A 72 13.19 -10.38 -9.18
C PRO A 72 11.68 -10.25 -9.40
N THR A 73 11.12 -9.04 -9.33
CA THR A 73 9.66 -8.85 -9.37
C THR A 73 9.00 -9.43 -10.62
N CYS A 74 9.73 -9.48 -11.75
CA CYS A 74 9.27 -10.06 -13.01
C CYS A 74 9.02 -11.58 -12.96
N ARG A 75 9.53 -12.28 -11.93
CA ARG A 75 9.34 -13.72 -11.68
C ARG A 75 8.57 -13.99 -10.36
N LEU A 76 8.07 -12.93 -9.73
CA LEU A 76 7.41 -12.95 -8.42
C LEU A 76 6.09 -12.18 -8.50
N CYS A 77 5.91 -11.15 -7.67
CA CYS A 77 4.66 -10.40 -7.56
C CYS A 77 4.25 -9.68 -8.86
N GLY A 78 5.20 -9.35 -9.73
CA GLY A 78 4.94 -8.72 -11.03
C GLY A 78 4.44 -9.71 -12.09
N GLU A 79 4.88 -10.97 -12.05
CA GLU A 79 4.44 -12.02 -12.98
C GLU A 79 2.95 -12.30 -12.83
N GLY A 80 2.48 -12.46 -11.58
CA GLY A 80 1.08 -12.73 -11.29
C GLY A 80 0.15 -11.52 -11.42
N CYS A 81 0.67 -10.30 -11.62
CA CYS A 81 -0.15 -9.09 -11.58
C CYS A 81 -1.22 -9.06 -12.69
N SER A 82 -2.50 -9.07 -12.31
CA SER A 82 -3.62 -9.09 -13.28
C SER A 82 -3.63 -7.90 -14.24
N ARG A 83 -3.02 -6.76 -13.87
CA ARG A 83 -2.94 -5.59 -14.74
C ARG A 83 -2.06 -5.80 -15.97
N SER A 84 -1.16 -6.79 -15.95
CA SER A 84 -0.36 -7.17 -17.12
C SER A 84 -1.21 -7.58 -18.33
N ALA A 85 -2.49 -7.92 -18.14
CA ALA A 85 -3.45 -8.19 -19.23
C ALA A 85 -4.02 -6.91 -19.89
N LEU A 86 -3.82 -5.73 -19.29
CA LEU A 86 -4.28 -4.45 -19.81
C LEU A 86 -3.13 -3.63 -20.41
N ASP A 87 -2.05 -3.45 -19.65
CA ASP A 87 -0.87 -2.68 -20.05
C ASP A 87 0.44 -3.28 -19.49
N GLU A 88 0.90 -2.83 -18.33
CA GLU A 88 2.11 -3.31 -17.66
C GLU A 88 1.80 -3.64 -16.18
N PRO A 89 2.54 -4.55 -15.55
CA PRO A 89 2.37 -4.82 -14.13
C PRO A 89 2.59 -3.57 -13.29
N ILE A 90 1.91 -3.52 -12.15
CA ILE A 90 2.16 -2.48 -11.14
C ILE A 90 3.61 -2.54 -10.69
N LYS A 91 4.26 -1.38 -10.58
CA LYS A 91 5.65 -1.22 -10.11
C LYS A 91 5.72 -1.37 -8.59
N ILE A 92 5.35 -2.55 -8.10
CA ILE A 92 5.24 -2.88 -6.66
C ILE A 92 6.54 -2.60 -5.93
N SER A 93 7.69 -2.99 -6.48
CA SER A 93 9.01 -2.71 -5.89
C SER A 93 9.29 -1.21 -5.78
N LYS A 94 8.84 -0.38 -6.73
CA LYS A 94 9.02 1.07 -6.66
C LYS A 94 8.12 1.73 -5.61
N ILE A 95 6.89 1.25 -5.46
CA ILE A 95 6.01 1.67 -4.36
C ILE A 95 6.62 1.26 -3.02
N GLN A 96 7.11 0.02 -2.91
CA GLN A 96 7.74 -0.51 -1.70
C GLN A 96 9.01 0.28 -1.33
N ALA A 97 9.86 0.60 -2.32
CA ALA A 97 11.03 1.46 -2.13
C ALA A 97 10.63 2.86 -1.64
N PHE A 98 9.62 3.48 -2.27
CA PHE A 98 9.10 4.77 -1.83
C PHE A 98 8.60 4.72 -0.38
N LEU A 99 7.81 3.71 0.00
CA LEU A 99 7.29 3.59 1.36
C LEU A 99 8.42 3.46 2.40
N ALA A 100 9.47 2.72 2.09
CA ALA A 100 10.63 2.59 2.97
C ALA A 100 11.44 3.90 3.07
N ASP A 101 11.63 4.62 1.97
CA ASP A 101 12.31 5.92 1.99
C ASP A 101 11.47 6.96 2.75
N TYR A 102 10.16 6.97 2.55
CA TYR A 102 9.23 7.88 3.21
C TYR A 102 9.13 7.61 4.72
N GLU A 103 9.16 6.34 5.14
CA GLU A 103 9.29 5.96 6.55
C GLU A 103 10.53 6.59 7.20
N CYS A 104 11.68 6.52 6.53
CA CYS A 104 12.92 7.07 7.03
C CYS A 104 12.92 8.60 7.06
N GLN A 105 12.35 9.25 6.03
CA GLN A 105 12.29 10.71 5.90
C GLN A 105 11.35 11.34 6.94
N GLU A 106 10.22 10.70 7.22
CA GLU A 106 9.22 11.16 8.19
C GLU A 106 9.44 10.59 9.60
N GLU A 107 10.58 9.91 9.83
CA GLU A 107 10.96 9.28 11.10
C GLU A 107 9.85 8.40 11.71
N MET A 108 9.14 7.66 10.86
CA MET A 108 7.92 6.96 11.27
C MET A 108 8.22 5.81 12.23
N GLN A 109 7.51 5.81 13.36
CA GLN A 109 7.51 4.70 14.32
C GLN A 109 6.36 3.75 14.03
N VAL A 110 6.62 2.68 13.27
CA VAL A 110 5.58 1.71 12.82
C VAL A 110 5.69 0.33 13.45
N LEU A 111 6.88 -0.05 13.95
CA LEU A 111 7.12 -1.33 14.62
C LEU A 111 7.33 -1.13 16.12
N GLN A 112 6.89 -2.11 16.90
CA GLN A 112 7.07 -2.17 18.35
C GLN A 112 7.29 -3.62 18.76
N ALA A 113 8.17 -3.83 19.73
CA ALA A 113 8.36 -5.11 20.40
C ALA A 113 8.11 -4.97 21.90
N PRO A 114 7.57 -6.00 22.57
CA PRO A 114 7.53 -6.05 24.03
C PRO A 114 8.92 -6.19 24.64
N SER A 115 9.02 -5.98 25.95
CA SER A 115 10.20 -6.41 26.68
C SER A 115 10.40 -7.92 26.52
N PRO A 116 11.65 -8.40 26.34
CA PRO A 116 11.91 -9.83 26.18
C PRO A 116 11.39 -10.65 27.35
N GLY A 117 10.68 -11.73 27.04
CA GLY A 117 10.15 -12.69 27.99
C GLY A 117 11.19 -13.70 28.48
N ASN A 118 10.73 -14.85 28.95
CA ASN A 118 11.57 -15.85 29.61
C ASN A 118 12.20 -16.89 28.67
N ARG A 119 11.90 -16.84 27.36
CA ARG A 119 12.43 -17.78 26.36
C ARG A 119 13.54 -17.14 25.56
N LYS A 120 14.63 -17.88 25.34
CA LYS A 120 15.83 -17.42 24.63
C LYS A 120 15.98 -18.19 23.32
N ILE A 121 16.12 -17.48 22.21
CA ILE A 121 16.29 -18.07 20.88
C ILE A 121 17.62 -17.62 20.28
N ALA A 122 18.42 -18.59 19.82
CA ALA A 122 19.66 -18.31 19.10
C ALA A 122 19.40 -18.36 17.59
N VAL A 123 19.88 -17.36 16.86
CA VAL A 123 19.85 -17.31 15.40
C VAL A 123 21.28 -17.30 14.88
N ILE A 124 21.65 -18.28 14.05
CA ILE A 124 23.01 -18.42 13.54
C ILE A 124 23.06 -17.90 12.11
N GLY A 125 23.77 -16.80 11.90
CA GLY A 125 23.85 -16.08 10.63
C GLY A 125 22.87 -14.90 10.55
N SER A 126 23.37 -13.74 10.12
CA SER A 126 22.60 -12.50 9.99
C SER A 126 22.19 -12.18 8.54
N GLY A 127 22.03 -13.22 7.72
CA GLY A 127 21.45 -13.08 6.37
C GLY A 127 19.94 -12.79 6.41
N PRO A 128 19.28 -12.68 5.24
CA PRO A 128 17.87 -12.32 5.16
C PRO A 128 16.94 -13.20 6.00
N ALA A 129 17.18 -14.52 6.01
CA ALA A 129 16.40 -15.46 6.81
C ALA A 129 16.60 -15.24 8.31
N GLY A 130 17.85 -15.11 8.77
CA GLY A 130 18.16 -14.89 10.18
C GLY A 130 17.61 -13.57 10.71
N LEU A 131 17.78 -12.48 9.94
CA LEU A 131 17.23 -11.16 10.27
C LEU A 131 15.69 -11.18 10.34
N SER A 132 15.04 -11.84 9.39
CA SER A 132 13.58 -12.01 9.39
C SER A 132 13.09 -12.80 10.60
N ALA A 133 13.70 -13.95 10.89
CA ALA A 133 13.35 -14.77 12.05
C ALA A 133 13.54 -13.99 13.36
N ALA A 134 14.68 -13.30 13.49
CA ALA A 134 15.01 -12.56 14.70
C ALA A 134 14.02 -11.42 14.97
N ALA A 135 13.67 -10.65 13.95
CA ALA A 135 12.70 -9.57 14.08
C ALA A 135 11.30 -10.09 14.46
N ASN A 136 10.83 -11.15 13.79
CA ASN A 136 9.52 -11.73 14.06
C ASN A 136 9.42 -12.32 15.48
N LEU A 137 10.46 -13.03 15.93
CA LEU A 137 10.54 -13.55 17.30
C LEU A 137 10.62 -12.42 18.35
N ALA A 138 11.39 -11.36 18.09
CA ALA A 138 11.46 -10.22 18.98
C ALA A 138 10.11 -9.48 19.11
N MET A 139 9.39 -9.28 18.00
CA MET A 139 8.03 -8.71 18.03
C MET A 139 7.03 -9.58 18.81
N GLN A 140 7.26 -10.89 18.87
CA GLN A 140 6.47 -11.83 19.69
C GLN A 140 6.95 -11.89 21.16
N GLY A 141 8.05 -11.22 21.51
CA GLY A 141 8.58 -11.10 22.87
C GLY A 141 9.59 -12.15 23.29
N TYR A 142 10.26 -12.81 22.35
CA TYR A 142 11.38 -13.68 22.65
C TYR A 142 12.67 -12.88 22.86
N ALA A 143 13.54 -13.36 23.75
CA ALA A 143 14.90 -12.85 23.86
C ALA A 143 15.74 -13.46 22.74
N VAL A 144 16.08 -12.67 21.72
CA VAL A 144 16.78 -13.17 20.53
C VAL A 144 18.22 -12.70 20.49
N THR A 145 19.14 -13.64 20.26
CA THR A 145 20.55 -13.35 19.99
C THR A 145 20.94 -13.90 18.63
N VAL A 146 21.42 -13.02 17.75
CA VAL A 146 21.96 -13.35 16.44
C VAL A 146 23.48 -13.48 16.53
N PHE A 147 24.01 -14.65 16.20
CA PHE A 147 25.44 -14.93 16.12
C PHE A 147 25.89 -14.78 14.66
N GLU A 148 26.84 -13.88 14.41
CA GLU A 148 27.34 -13.57 13.08
C GLU A 148 28.85 -13.79 13.00
N LYS A 149 29.29 -14.53 11.97
CA LYS A 149 30.71 -14.83 11.71
C LYS A 149 31.49 -13.58 11.33
N GLN A 150 30.89 -12.68 10.55
CA GLN A 150 31.51 -11.45 10.06
C GLN A 150 31.47 -10.33 11.11
N ALA A 151 32.23 -9.26 10.86
CA ALA A 151 32.32 -8.11 11.76
C ALA A 151 31.03 -7.29 11.85
N GLU A 152 30.17 -7.32 10.82
CA GLU A 152 28.90 -6.61 10.78
C GLU A 152 27.77 -7.53 10.30
N PRO A 153 26.52 -7.30 10.74
CA PRO A 153 25.37 -8.07 10.28
C PRO A 153 24.94 -7.73 8.85
N GLY A 154 24.24 -8.67 8.20
CA GLY A 154 23.59 -8.47 6.90
C GLY A 154 23.85 -9.59 5.88
N GLY A 155 24.74 -10.55 6.18
CA GLY A 155 25.06 -11.66 5.28
C GLY A 155 25.37 -11.21 3.86
N LEU A 156 24.82 -11.91 2.86
CA LEU A 156 25.02 -11.56 1.44
C LEU A 156 24.46 -10.18 1.05
N LEU A 157 23.49 -9.62 1.79
CA LEU A 157 23.03 -8.24 1.52
C LEU A 157 24.16 -7.23 1.71
N ARG A 158 24.99 -7.42 2.74
CA ARG A 158 26.13 -6.54 3.03
C ARG A 158 27.37 -6.89 2.22
N TYR A 159 27.68 -8.19 2.15
CA TYR A 159 28.97 -8.67 1.66
C TYR A 159 28.94 -9.21 0.23
N GLY A 160 27.77 -9.52 -0.32
CA GLY A 160 27.61 -10.14 -1.64
C GLY A 160 27.00 -9.20 -2.69
N ILE A 161 25.88 -8.54 -2.39
CA ILE A 161 25.15 -7.72 -3.37
C ILE A 161 25.86 -6.37 -3.56
N PRO A 162 26.23 -5.94 -4.78
CA PRO A 162 26.94 -4.67 -5.06
C PRO A 162 26.19 -3.38 -4.70
N ASP A 163 26.93 -2.29 -4.44
CA ASP A 163 26.35 -1.00 -3.99
C ASP A 163 25.47 -0.33 -5.06
N HIS A 164 25.69 -0.64 -6.34
CA HIS A 164 24.87 -0.14 -7.44
C HIS A 164 23.49 -0.84 -7.52
N ARG A 165 23.31 -1.93 -6.77
CA ARG A 165 22.05 -2.66 -6.64
C ARG A 165 21.39 -2.47 -5.29
N LEU A 166 22.17 -2.46 -4.21
CA LEU A 166 21.67 -2.30 -2.85
C LEU A 166 22.44 -1.20 -2.12
N ASN A 167 21.74 -0.13 -1.76
CA ASN A 167 22.30 0.93 -0.95
C ASN A 167 22.60 0.42 0.49
N ARG A 168 23.83 0.64 0.95
CA ARG A 168 24.31 0.26 2.29
C ARG A 168 23.60 0.98 3.42
N ASP A 169 23.25 2.25 3.22
CA ASP A 169 22.62 3.07 4.24
C ASP A 169 21.21 2.53 4.52
N ILE A 170 20.52 2.11 3.47
CA ILE A 170 19.20 1.46 3.56
C ILE A 170 19.30 0.13 4.33
N LEU A 171 20.26 -0.74 3.99
CA LEU A 171 20.46 -1.98 4.75
C LEU A 171 20.80 -1.72 6.22
N THR A 172 21.65 -0.71 6.48
CA THR A 172 22.04 -0.34 7.84
C THR A 172 20.85 0.18 8.64
N HIS A 173 19.98 0.97 8.01
CA HIS A 173 18.73 1.41 8.60
C HIS A 173 17.83 0.21 8.97
N GLU A 174 17.61 -0.75 8.07
CA GLU A 174 16.78 -1.92 8.36
C GLU A 174 17.34 -2.80 9.49
N ILE A 175 18.66 -2.97 9.54
CA ILE A 175 19.31 -3.68 10.65
C ILE A 175 19.12 -2.91 11.96
N ASN A 176 19.18 -1.58 11.93
CA ASN A 176 18.92 -0.76 13.12
C ASN A 176 17.45 -0.85 13.56
N LEU A 177 16.48 -0.94 12.64
CA LEU A 177 15.09 -1.26 13.00
C LEU A 177 15.02 -2.57 13.79
N ILE A 178 15.73 -3.61 13.35
CA ILE A 178 15.79 -4.90 14.04
C ILE A 178 16.45 -4.79 15.42
N ARG A 179 17.54 -4.02 15.54
CA ARG A 179 18.18 -3.73 16.84
C ARG A 179 17.23 -3.01 17.78
N ASN A 180 16.45 -2.06 17.29
CA ASN A 180 15.48 -1.30 18.08
C ASN A 180 14.32 -2.17 18.61
N LEU A 181 14.09 -3.35 18.02
CA LEU A 181 13.17 -4.36 18.56
C LEU A 181 13.78 -5.15 19.74
N GLY A 182 15.02 -4.89 20.13
CA GLY A 182 15.72 -5.55 21.23
C GLY A 182 16.55 -6.77 20.83
N VAL A 183 16.72 -7.03 19.53
CA VAL A 183 17.57 -8.12 19.04
C VAL A 183 19.05 -7.83 19.33
N GLN A 184 19.73 -8.79 19.96
CA GLN A 184 21.17 -8.70 20.23
C GLN A 184 21.97 -9.29 19.07
N PHE A 185 23.04 -8.61 18.66
CA PHE A 185 23.97 -9.09 17.64
C PHE A 185 25.33 -9.37 18.25
N VAL A 186 25.81 -10.60 18.12
CA VAL A 186 27.15 -11.04 18.50
C VAL A 186 27.95 -11.31 17.22
N CYS A 187 28.64 -10.28 16.73
CA CYS A 187 29.44 -10.33 15.52
C CYS A 187 30.86 -10.84 15.78
N GLY A 188 31.54 -11.31 14.73
CA GLY A 188 32.88 -11.91 14.83
C GLY A 188 32.92 -13.26 15.54
N LYS A 189 31.77 -13.92 15.74
CA LYS A 189 31.66 -15.21 16.42
C LYS A 189 31.11 -16.28 15.47
N PRO A 190 31.97 -17.02 14.75
CA PRO A 190 31.53 -18.19 13.99
C PRO A 190 31.02 -19.27 14.95
N ILE A 191 29.98 -20.00 14.52
CA ILE A 191 29.62 -21.30 15.09
C ILE A 191 30.09 -22.34 14.08
N ALA A 192 31.14 -23.08 14.44
CA ALA A 192 31.92 -23.89 13.50
C ALA A 192 31.52 -25.38 13.49
N ASP A 193 30.96 -25.90 14.59
CA ASP A 193 30.65 -27.31 14.72
C ASP A 193 29.39 -27.61 15.56
N ARG A 194 29.09 -28.91 15.70
CA ARG A 194 27.90 -29.39 16.40
C ARG A 194 27.98 -29.18 17.91
N ASN A 195 29.17 -29.30 18.50
CA ASN A 195 29.35 -29.12 19.95
C ASN A 195 29.07 -27.67 20.35
N GLU A 196 29.47 -26.71 19.51
CA GLU A 196 29.17 -25.29 19.72
C GLU A 196 27.67 -25.00 19.61
N LEU A 197 26.96 -25.63 18.66
CA LEU A 197 25.49 -25.55 18.60
C LEU A 197 24.84 -26.12 19.86
N GLU A 198 25.27 -27.30 20.31
CA GLU A 198 24.74 -27.94 21.52
C GLU A 198 25.08 -27.14 22.79
N SER A 199 26.23 -26.48 22.82
CA SER A 199 26.60 -25.56 23.90
C SER A 199 25.59 -24.43 24.04
N LEU A 200 25.04 -23.89 22.95
CA LEU A 200 24.00 -22.86 23.04
C LEU A 200 22.73 -23.40 23.72
N LEU A 201 22.33 -24.64 23.43
CA LEU A 201 21.20 -25.26 24.14
C LEU A 201 21.53 -25.44 25.64
N HIS A 202 22.76 -25.81 25.98
CA HIS A 202 23.22 -25.90 27.37
C HIS A 202 23.30 -24.53 28.07
N ASP A 203 23.63 -23.46 27.34
CA ASP A 203 23.66 -22.06 27.83
C ASP A 203 22.26 -21.47 28.05
N GLY A 204 21.21 -22.27 27.85
CA GLY A 204 19.83 -21.93 28.17
C GLY A 204 19.05 -21.32 27.00
N PHE A 205 19.49 -21.50 25.76
CA PHE A 205 18.64 -21.26 24.58
C PHE A 205 17.65 -22.40 24.40
N ASP A 206 16.37 -22.07 24.23
CA ASP A 206 15.28 -23.03 24.08
C ASP A 206 15.25 -23.65 22.67
N ALA A 207 15.62 -22.86 21.65
CA ALA A 207 15.67 -23.26 20.26
C ALA A 207 16.76 -22.53 19.48
N ILE A 208 17.18 -23.13 18.36
CA ILE A 208 18.17 -22.58 17.44
C ILE A 208 17.59 -22.50 16.03
N PHE A 209 17.78 -21.37 15.35
CA PHE A 209 17.53 -21.21 13.92
C PHE A 209 18.84 -21.01 13.17
N ILE A 210 19.15 -21.92 12.24
CA ILE A 210 20.37 -21.90 11.44
C ILE A 210 20.07 -21.26 10.07
N ALA A 211 20.74 -20.15 9.78
CA ALA A 211 20.53 -19.31 8.60
C ALA A 211 21.86 -18.78 8.03
N THR A 212 22.92 -19.59 8.06
CA THR A 212 24.27 -19.21 7.64
C THR A 212 24.43 -19.10 6.12
N GLY A 213 23.51 -19.67 5.36
CA GLY A 213 23.61 -19.75 3.90
C GLY A 213 24.74 -20.68 3.44
N TYR A 214 25.28 -20.41 2.26
CA TYR A 214 26.47 -21.10 1.73
C TYR A 214 27.75 -20.52 2.31
N ASP A 215 28.76 -21.36 2.53
CA ASP A 215 30.04 -20.93 3.11
C ASP A 215 31.27 -21.33 2.26
N GLN A 216 31.08 -22.04 1.15
CA GLN A 216 32.17 -22.43 0.24
C GLN A 216 31.82 -22.20 -1.24
N PRO A 217 32.48 -21.28 -1.97
CA PRO A 217 32.28 -21.13 -3.42
C PRO A 217 32.82 -22.36 -4.18
N TYR A 218 32.21 -22.68 -5.32
CA TYR A 218 32.69 -23.78 -6.18
C TYR A 218 33.90 -23.35 -7.03
N GLY A 219 34.82 -24.29 -7.27
CA GLY A 219 35.87 -24.21 -8.29
C GLY A 219 35.48 -24.96 -9.57
N LEU A 220 36.25 -24.80 -10.65
CA LEU A 220 36.00 -25.52 -11.92
C LEU A 220 36.59 -26.95 -11.91
N GLY A 221 37.48 -27.25 -10.96
CA GLY A 221 38.25 -28.49 -10.92
C GLY A 221 39.35 -28.55 -11.98
N LEU A 222 39.75 -27.41 -12.55
CA LEU A 222 40.82 -27.32 -13.54
C LEU A 222 42.17 -27.10 -12.85
N PRO A 223 43.29 -27.55 -13.45
CA PRO A 223 44.62 -27.12 -13.02
C PRO A 223 44.75 -25.60 -13.03
N ASN A 224 45.66 -25.06 -12.21
CA ASN A 224 46.01 -23.64 -12.16
C ASN A 224 44.91 -22.69 -11.62
N GLU A 225 43.92 -23.20 -10.89
CA GLU A 225 42.94 -22.36 -10.17
C GLU A 225 43.53 -21.55 -9.01
N ASP A 226 44.74 -21.88 -8.58
CA ASP A 226 45.51 -21.23 -7.52
C ASP A 226 46.41 -20.08 -8.03
N LEU A 227 46.44 -19.84 -9.34
CA LEU A 227 47.22 -18.75 -9.93
C LEU A 227 46.81 -17.37 -9.41
N SER A 228 47.79 -16.48 -9.27
CA SER A 228 47.55 -15.07 -8.99
C SER A 228 46.74 -14.43 -10.12
N GLY A 229 45.53 -13.97 -9.79
CA GLY A 229 44.55 -13.44 -10.75
C GLY A 229 43.27 -14.28 -10.86
N VAL A 230 43.25 -15.51 -10.33
CA VAL A 230 42.03 -16.31 -10.21
C VAL A 230 41.36 -15.99 -8.86
N LEU A 231 40.13 -15.50 -8.91
CA LEU A 231 39.35 -15.08 -7.75
C LEU A 231 38.02 -15.82 -7.72
N ASN A 232 37.55 -16.18 -6.53
CA ASN A 232 36.15 -16.57 -6.38
C ASN A 232 35.26 -15.32 -6.22
N TRP A 233 33.99 -15.45 -6.60
CA TRP A 233 33.04 -14.33 -6.56
C TRP A 233 32.86 -13.72 -5.16
N VAL A 234 32.92 -14.53 -4.09
CA VAL A 234 32.75 -14.05 -2.71
C VAL A 234 33.88 -13.10 -2.33
N GLU A 235 35.12 -13.48 -2.63
CA GLU A 235 36.30 -12.66 -2.39
C GLU A 235 36.24 -11.37 -3.20
N PHE A 236 35.95 -11.47 -4.50
CA PHE A 236 35.90 -10.33 -5.40
C PHE A 236 34.85 -9.30 -4.96
N LEU A 237 33.61 -9.73 -4.74
CA LEU A 237 32.52 -8.83 -4.33
C LEU A 237 32.76 -8.26 -2.93
N ARG A 238 33.26 -9.07 -1.98
CA ARG A 238 33.61 -8.56 -0.63
C ARG A 238 34.74 -7.53 -0.67
N ARG A 239 35.77 -7.72 -1.50
CA ARG A 239 36.84 -6.74 -1.65
C ARG A 239 36.33 -5.44 -2.27
N SER A 240 35.38 -5.50 -3.20
CA SER A 240 34.75 -4.30 -3.79
C SER A 240 33.98 -3.42 -2.78
N LYS A 241 33.75 -3.97 -1.57
CA LYS A 241 32.91 -3.42 -0.52
C LYS A 241 33.71 -2.75 0.61
N GLY A 242 34.88 -3.23 1.00
CA GLY A 242 35.70 -2.54 2.02
C GLY A 242 36.34 -1.27 1.44
N SER A 243 36.43 -0.17 2.19
CA SER A 243 37.01 1.09 1.66
C SER A 243 38.44 0.90 1.15
N ASP A 244 39.29 0.28 1.98
CA ASP A 244 40.70 0.04 1.65
C ASP A 244 40.84 -1.07 0.61
N THR A 245 40.14 -2.19 0.83
CA THR A 245 40.17 -3.33 -0.09
C THR A 245 39.60 -3.01 -1.48
N ARG A 246 38.68 -2.04 -1.58
CA ARG A 246 38.10 -1.58 -2.84
C ARG A 246 39.13 -0.80 -3.63
N ARG A 247 39.89 0.07 -2.99
CA ARG A 247 40.95 0.84 -3.65
C ARG A 247 42.05 -0.09 -4.19
N ASP A 248 42.40 -1.11 -3.41
CA ASP A 248 43.35 -2.14 -3.84
C ASP A 248 42.79 -2.96 -5.01
N LEU A 249 41.52 -3.35 -4.93
CA LEU A 249 40.85 -4.08 -6.01
C LEU A 249 40.73 -3.22 -7.28
N GLU A 250 40.38 -1.94 -7.16
CA GLU A 250 40.30 -0.99 -8.27
C GLU A 250 41.65 -0.86 -8.96
N THR A 251 42.73 -0.74 -8.18
CA THR A 251 44.11 -0.73 -8.72
C THR A 251 44.44 -2.03 -9.45
N ALA A 252 44.02 -3.18 -8.89
CA ALA A 252 44.25 -4.49 -9.50
C ALA A 252 43.43 -4.71 -10.79
N VAL A 253 42.24 -4.12 -10.90
CA VAL A 253 41.27 -4.29 -12.00
C VAL A 253 41.45 -3.25 -13.11
N THR A 254 41.91 -2.05 -12.78
CA THR A 254 42.04 -0.94 -13.73
C THR A 254 42.91 -1.34 -14.92
N ASN A 255 42.40 -1.08 -16.13
CA ASN A 255 43.03 -1.41 -17.40
C ASN A 255 43.25 -2.92 -17.67
N LYS A 256 42.65 -3.81 -16.87
CA LYS A 256 42.75 -5.26 -17.06
C LYS A 256 41.62 -5.84 -17.91
N ARG A 257 41.91 -7.01 -18.51
CA ARG A 257 40.96 -7.89 -19.19
C ARG A 257 40.48 -8.94 -18.19
N ILE A 258 39.18 -9.01 -18.00
CA ILE A 258 38.57 -9.88 -16.99
C ILE A 258 37.65 -10.90 -17.66
N VAL A 259 37.77 -12.15 -17.23
CA VAL A 259 36.82 -13.20 -17.56
C VAL A 259 36.00 -13.53 -16.32
N VAL A 260 34.68 -13.57 -16.44
CA VAL A 260 33.76 -14.01 -15.40
C VAL A 260 33.09 -15.29 -15.87
N VAL A 261 33.09 -16.34 -15.06
CA VAL A 261 32.46 -17.62 -15.39
C VAL A 261 31.18 -17.78 -14.58
N GLY A 262 30.05 -17.95 -15.26
CA GLY A 262 28.72 -18.13 -14.69
C GLY A 262 27.64 -17.28 -15.38
N GLY A 263 26.39 -17.73 -15.33
CA GLY A 263 25.25 -17.05 -15.96
C GLY A 263 24.23 -16.40 -14.99
N GLY A 264 24.40 -16.59 -13.69
CA GLY A 264 23.47 -16.11 -12.66
C GLY A 264 23.68 -14.64 -12.25
N SER A 265 22.83 -14.16 -11.35
CA SER A 265 22.88 -12.78 -10.82
C SER A 265 24.25 -12.40 -10.26
N VAL A 266 24.89 -13.31 -9.53
CA VAL A 266 26.24 -13.10 -8.97
C VAL A 266 27.28 -12.88 -10.08
N ALA A 267 27.17 -13.60 -11.20
CA ALA A 267 28.08 -13.42 -12.32
C ALA A 267 27.89 -12.04 -12.99
N MET A 268 26.64 -11.59 -13.14
CA MET A 268 26.35 -10.25 -13.66
C MET A 268 26.87 -9.17 -12.71
N ASP A 269 26.70 -9.36 -11.40
CA ASP A 269 27.21 -8.47 -10.36
C ASP A 269 28.73 -8.36 -10.40
N CYS A 270 29.44 -9.48 -10.53
CA CYS A 270 30.89 -9.51 -10.71
C CYS A 270 31.30 -8.76 -11.98
N ALA A 271 30.65 -9.04 -13.12
CA ALA A 271 30.98 -8.44 -14.40
C ALA A 271 30.76 -6.91 -14.42
N VAL A 272 29.62 -6.44 -13.91
CA VAL A 272 29.29 -5.01 -13.84
C VAL A 272 30.20 -4.30 -12.84
N THR A 273 30.51 -4.94 -11.70
CA THR A 273 31.44 -4.38 -10.71
C THR A 273 32.85 -4.25 -11.30
N ALA A 274 33.36 -5.29 -11.95
CA ALA A 274 34.64 -5.24 -12.68
C ALA A 274 34.68 -4.08 -13.68
N LYS A 275 33.60 -3.91 -14.46
CA LYS A 275 33.52 -2.81 -15.44
C LYS A 275 33.50 -1.43 -14.77
N ASN A 276 32.78 -1.28 -13.66
CA ASN A 276 32.73 -0.03 -12.90
C ASN A 276 34.08 0.32 -12.23
N LEU A 277 34.91 -0.68 -11.93
CA LEU A 277 36.26 -0.51 -11.37
C LEU A 277 37.34 -0.25 -12.44
N GLY A 278 36.97 -0.03 -13.71
CA GLY A 278 37.91 0.38 -14.75
C GLY A 278 38.49 -0.74 -15.60
N ALA A 279 37.90 -1.94 -15.61
CA ALA A 279 38.29 -3.00 -16.54
C ALA A 279 38.11 -2.54 -18.01
N THR A 280 39.15 -2.73 -18.82
CA THR A 280 39.11 -2.40 -20.26
C THR A 280 38.15 -3.31 -21.00
N ARG A 281 38.14 -4.60 -20.65
CA ARG A 281 37.31 -5.64 -21.26
C ARG A 281 36.80 -6.60 -20.19
N VAL A 282 35.52 -6.97 -20.28
CA VAL A 282 34.91 -7.99 -19.43
C VAL A 282 34.17 -8.97 -20.32
N ASP A 283 34.56 -10.25 -20.24
CA ASP A 283 33.97 -11.37 -20.94
C ASP A 283 33.24 -12.28 -19.94
N ALA A 284 31.93 -12.46 -20.11
CA ALA A 284 31.12 -13.37 -19.31
C ALA A 284 30.92 -14.69 -20.07
N ILE A 285 31.41 -15.79 -19.51
CA ILE A 285 31.31 -17.13 -20.08
C ILE A 285 30.23 -17.91 -19.33
N SER A 286 29.26 -18.45 -20.05
CA SER A 286 28.14 -19.19 -19.47
C SER A 286 27.90 -20.48 -20.20
N LEU A 287 27.46 -21.50 -19.45
CA LEU A 287 26.92 -22.72 -20.01
C LEU A 287 25.61 -22.40 -20.74
N GLU A 288 24.78 -21.57 -20.14
CA GLU A 288 23.48 -21.20 -20.68
C GLU A 288 23.62 -20.36 -21.96
N SER A 289 22.62 -20.47 -22.84
CA SER A 289 22.44 -19.47 -23.89
C SER A 289 22.06 -18.12 -23.29
N ILE A 290 22.20 -17.05 -24.07
CA ILE A 290 21.88 -15.69 -23.59
C ILE A 290 20.43 -15.53 -23.10
N THR A 291 19.50 -16.23 -23.76
CA THR A 291 18.07 -16.24 -23.40
C THR A 291 17.78 -17.07 -22.16
N GLU A 292 18.64 -18.05 -21.85
CA GLU A 292 18.46 -19.00 -20.74
C GLU A 292 19.27 -18.64 -19.49
N LEU A 293 20.07 -17.56 -19.54
CA LEU A 293 20.82 -17.07 -18.38
C LEU A 293 19.92 -16.95 -17.13
N PRO A 294 20.33 -17.51 -15.98
CA PRO A 294 19.55 -17.44 -14.74
C PRO A 294 19.39 -16.03 -14.17
N ALA A 295 20.31 -15.10 -14.47
CA ALA A 295 20.21 -13.70 -14.05
C ALA A 295 18.87 -13.05 -14.42
N ASP A 296 18.47 -12.01 -13.69
CA ASP A 296 17.23 -11.28 -13.96
C ASP A 296 17.37 -10.38 -15.18
N MET A 297 16.24 -10.05 -15.82
CA MET A 297 16.26 -9.21 -17.04
C MET A 297 16.92 -7.85 -16.80
N GLU A 298 16.64 -7.18 -15.67
CA GLU A 298 17.28 -5.89 -15.34
C GLU A 298 18.81 -6.02 -15.18
N GLU A 299 19.29 -7.13 -14.62
CA GLU A 299 20.72 -7.40 -14.43
C GLU A 299 21.41 -7.65 -15.78
N LYS A 300 20.76 -8.45 -16.65
CA LYS A 300 21.23 -8.68 -18.02
C LYS A 300 21.30 -7.37 -18.79
N GLU A 301 20.23 -6.59 -18.79
CA GLU A 301 20.17 -5.29 -19.46
C GLU A 301 21.27 -4.35 -18.98
N LEU A 302 21.48 -4.26 -17.66
CA LEU A 302 22.58 -3.45 -17.11
C LEU A 302 23.94 -3.93 -17.61
N ALA A 303 24.16 -5.25 -17.63
CA ALA A 303 25.40 -5.83 -18.10
C ALA A 303 25.65 -5.51 -19.60
N PHE A 304 24.62 -5.62 -20.43
CA PHE A 304 24.66 -5.23 -21.85
C PHE A 304 24.97 -3.75 -22.03
N HIS A 305 24.28 -2.85 -21.32
CA HIS A 305 24.53 -1.40 -21.39
C HIS A 305 25.95 -1.02 -20.95
N LYS A 306 26.57 -1.82 -20.08
CA LYS A 306 27.96 -1.65 -19.63
C LYS A 306 28.99 -2.21 -20.63
N GLY A 307 28.55 -2.83 -21.72
CA GLY A 307 29.41 -3.39 -22.76
C GLY A 307 30.10 -4.69 -22.36
N ILE A 308 29.50 -5.45 -21.42
CA ILE A 308 29.97 -6.81 -21.10
C ILE A 308 29.68 -7.71 -22.30
N ARG A 309 30.66 -8.55 -22.66
CA ARG A 309 30.58 -9.42 -23.82
C ARG A 309 30.28 -10.83 -23.37
N PHE A 310 29.29 -11.46 -23.97
CA PHE A 310 28.83 -12.78 -23.57
C PHE A 310 29.37 -13.85 -24.52
N LYS A 311 30.01 -14.87 -23.95
CA LYS A 311 30.39 -16.11 -24.63
C LYS A 311 29.55 -17.23 -24.03
N SER A 312 28.31 -17.32 -24.53
CA SER A 312 27.30 -18.29 -24.11
C SER A 312 27.55 -19.68 -24.70
N ASN A 313 26.82 -20.69 -24.21
CA ASN A 313 26.98 -22.09 -24.65
C ASN A 313 28.45 -22.54 -24.65
N SER A 314 29.21 -22.16 -23.62
CA SER A 314 30.66 -22.37 -23.60
C SER A 314 31.14 -22.74 -22.22
N ARG A 315 32.18 -23.57 -22.14
CA ARG A 315 32.90 -23.88 -20.90
C ARG A 315 34.40 -23.65 -21.06
N LEU A 316 35.07 -23.41 -19.94
CA LEU A 316 36.53 -23.41 -19.89
C LEU A 316 37.04 -24.84 -19.80
N THR A 317 38.15 -25.11 -20.47
CA THR A 317 38.86 -26.40 -20.45
C THR A 317 40.29 -26.28 -19.93
N ASP A 318 40.85 -25.07 -19.92
CA ASP A 318 42.21 -24.82 -19.43
C ASP A 318 42.37 -23.38 -18.91
N ILE A 319 43.16 -23.22 -17.83
CA ILE A 319 43.52 -21.94 -17.21
C ILE A 319 45.03 -21.75 -17.41
N GLN A 320 45.40 -20.69 -18.13
CA GLN A 320 46.77 -20.46 -18.56
C GLN A 320 47.48 -19.47 -17.64
N GLY A 321 48.70 -19.81 -17.24
CA GLY A 321 49.54 -18.92 -16.45
C GLY A 321 51.00 -18.96 -16.88
N ASP A 322 51.69 -17.87 -16.54
CA ASP A 322 53.14 -17.72 -16.66
C ASP A 322 53.67 -17.08 -15.37
N ASP A 323 54.80 -17.58 -14.85
CA ASP A 323 55.40 -17.14 -13.57
C ASP A 323 54.39 -17.01 -12.40
N GLY A 324 53.48 -17.99 -12.29
CA GLY A 324 52.45 -18.03 -11.24
C GLY A 324 51.32 -17.00 -11.38
N LYS A 325 51.22 -16.30 -12.52
CA LYS A 325 50.17 -15.32 -12.82
C LYS A 325 49.30 -15.76 -13.99
N LEU A 326 48.01 -15.48 -13.91
CA LEU A 326 47.06 -15.71 -14.99
C LEU A 326 47.43 -14.86 -16.23
N THR A 327 47.44 -15.49 -17.40
CA THR A 327 47.66 -14.82 -18.70
C THR A 327 46.48 -14.99 -19.66
N GLY A 328 45.66 -16.03 -19.47
CA GLY A 328 44.51 -16.31 -20.32
C GLY A 328 43.73 -17.54 -19.91
N VAL A 329 42.66 -17.80 -20.65
CA VAL A 329 41.83 -19.00 -20.52
C VAL A 329 41.56 -19.59 -21.89
N HIS A 330 41.42 -20.91 -21.94
CA HIS A 330 40.95 -21.62 -23.13
C HIS A 330 39.65 -22.35 -22.81
N GLY A 331 38.80 -22.41 -23.82
CA GLY A 331 37.51 -23.07 -23.73
C GLY A 331 37.01 -23.45 -25.10
N LEU A 332 35.80 -23.97 -25.15
CA LEU A 332 35.13 -24.37 -26.38
C LEU A 332 33.60 -24.36 -26.18
N GLU A 333 32.86 -24.41 -27.27
CA GLU A 333 31.40 -24.38 -27.24
C GLU A 333 30.80 -25.73 -26.87
N THR A 334 29.70 -25.71 -26.13
CA THR A 334 29.03 -26.90 -25.60
C THR A 334 27.60 -26.99 -26.11
N ARG A 335 27.14 -28.23 -26.34
CA ARG A 335 25.72 -28.56 -26.53
C ARG A 335 25.20 -29.41 -25.38
N TRP A 336 23.90 -29.33 -25.12
CA TRP A 336 23.26 -30.02 -24.01
C TRP A 336 22.78 -31.42 -24.41
N ILE A 337 23.05 -32.43 -23.59
CA ILE A 337 22.44 -33.77 -23.76
C ILE A 337 20.92 -33.63 -23.59
N LYS A 338 20.52 -33.07 -22.44
CA LYS A 338 19.14 -32.67 -22.17
C LYS A 338 19.03 -31.14 -22.20
N PRO A 339 18.26 -30.55 -23.14
CA PRO A 339 18.00 -29.11 -23.15
C PRO A 339 17.43 -28.62 -21.81
N GLY A 340 17.83 -27.41 -21.39
CA GLY A 340 17.38 -26.78 -20.13
C GLY A 340 18.07 -27.27 -18.85
N CYS A 341 19.04 -28.19 -18.94
CA CYS A 341 19.81 -28.67 -17.79
C CYS A 341 21.28 -28.21 -17.89
N PHE A 342 21.59 -27.05 -17.32
CA PHE A 342 22.89 -26.38 -17.50
C PHE A 342 23.87 -26.74 -16.39
N VAL A 343 24.31 -27.99 -16.37
CA VAL A 343 25.33 -28.49 -15.44
C VAL A 343 26.50 -29.09 -16.23
N PRO A 344 27.75 -29.02 -15.71
CA PRO A 344 28.92 -29.52 -16.42
C PRO A 344 28.79 -30.97 -16.90
N GLU A 345 28.11 -31.84 -16.14
CA GLU A 345 27.90 -33.26 -16.45
C GLU A 345 26.92 -33.49 -17.62
N ASN A 346 26.09 -32.50 -17.94
CA ASN A 346 25.13 -32.53 -19.04
C ASN A 346 25.63 -31.77 -20.29
N ALA A 347 26.83 -31.19 -20.23
CA ALA A 347 27.48 -30.47 -21.32
C ALA A 347 28.33 -31.42 -22.19
N VAL A 348 28.16 -31.36 -23.51
CA VAL A 348 29.00 -32.08 -24.48
C VAL A 348 29.75 -31.06 -25.32
N ASP A 349 31.06 -31.22 -25.37
CA ASP A 349 31.97 -30.41 -26.18
C ASP A 349 31.66 -30.50 -27.67
N ILE A 350 31.80 -29.38 -28.37
CA ILE A 350 31.68 -29.28 -29.83
C ILE A 350 33.09 -29.09 -30.41
N PRO A 351 33.72 -30.13 -30.97
CA PRO A 351 35.06 -30.02 -31.55
C PRO A 351 35.12 -28.97 -32.67
N GLY A 352 36.24 -28.25 -32.78
CA GLY A 352 36.43 -27.20 -33.79
C GLY A 352 35.88 -25.82 -33.41
N THR A 353 35.37 -25.67 -32.18
CA THR A 353 34.84 -24.40 -31.64
C THR A 353 35.72 -23.80 -30.54
N GLU A 354 36.97 -24.26 -30.47
CA GLU A 354 37.93 -23.84 -29.46
C GLU A 354 38.20 -22.34 -29.54
N PHE A 355 38.33 -21.70 -28.38
CA PHE A 355 38.62 -20.29 -28.26
C PHE A 355 39.64 -20.02 -27.16
N SER A 356 40.38 -18.93 -27.34
CA SER A 356 41.38 -18.44 -26.41
C SER A 356 41.07 -16.99 -26.07
N LEU A 357 40.94 -16.69 -24.78
CA LEU A 357 40.71 -15.32 -24.30
C LEU A 357 41.87 -14.91 -23.40
N PRO A 358 42.60 -13.84 -23.74
CA PRO A 358 43.59 -13.32 -22.82
C PRO A 358 42.89 -12.66 -21.63
N ALA A 359 43.33 -13.00 -20.42
CA ALA A 359 42.70 -12.64 -19.18
C ALA A 359 43.78 -12.34 -18.14
N ASP A 360 43.69 -11.18 -17.51
CA ASP A 360 44.58 -10.82 -16.41
C ASP A 360 43.94 -11.17 -15.06
N ILE A 361 42.60 -11.28 -15.01
CA ILE A 361 41.82 -11.75 -13.86
C ILE A 361 40.72 -12.70 -14.34
N LEU A 362 40.54 -13.81 -13.63
CA LEU A 362 39.45 -14.79 -13.80
C LEU A 362 38.59 -14.78 -12.54
N ILE A 363 37.27 -14.58 -12.67
CA ILE A 363 36.33 -14.59 -11.55
C ILE A 363 35.39 -15.78 -11.70
N LEU A 364 35.44 -16.71 -10.75
CA LEU A 364 34.58 -17.89 -10.71
C LEU A 364 33.28 -17.56 -9.96
N ALA A 365 32.17 -17.44 -10.69
CA ALA A 365 30.83 -17.09 -10.20
C ALA A 365 29.80 -18.18 -10.52
N ILE A 366 30.20 -19.44 -10.31
CA ILE A 366 29.45 -20.66 -10.65
C ILE A 366 28.66 -21.26 -9.48
N GLY A 367 28.40 -20.47 -8.44
CA GLY A 367 27.65 -20.88 -7.26
C GLY A 367 28.52 -21.16 -6.02
N ALA A 368 27.88 -21.74 -5.00
CA ALA A 368 28.50 -22.09 -3.74
C ALA A 368 27.80 -23.30 -3.11
N GLY A 369 28.56 -24.08 -2.33
CA GLY A 369 28.11 -25.20 -1.52
C GLY A 369 28.53 -25.04 -0.06
N PHE A 370 28.83 -26.17 0.57
CA PHE A 370 29.09 -26.27 2.00
C PHE A 370 30.47 -26.82 2.32
N SER A 371 31.18 -26.13 3.20
CA SER A 371 32.47 -26.55 3.72
C SER A 371 32.38 -27.83 4.57
N PRO A 372 33.50 -28.54 4.80
CA PRO A 372 33.55 -29.65 5.75
C PRO A 372 33.12 -29.26 7.17
N ASP A 373 33.46 -28.04 7.62
CA ASP A 373 33.08 -27.53 8.95
C ASP A 373 31.56 -27.42 9.07
N PHE A 374 30.90 -26.88 8.04
CA PHE A 374 29.44 -26.82 8.00
C PHE A 374 28.78 -28.21 8.03
N LYS A 375 29.34 -29.19 7.32
CA LYS A 375 28.84 -30.57 7.38
C LYS A 375 28.98 -31.15 8.79
N THR A 376 30.04 -30.78 9.50
CA THR A 376 30.27 -31.17 10.90
C THR A 376 29.26 -30.49 11.83
N MET A 377 28.95 -29.22 11.62
CA MET A 377 27.90 -28.48 12.34
C MET A 377 26.53 -29.16 12.22
N LEU A 378 26.19 -29.71 11.05
CA LEU A 378 24.93 -30.41 10.81
C LEU A 378 24.96 -31.90 11.18
N SER A 379 26.05 -32.41 11.75
CA SER A 379 26.13 -33.81 12.14
C SER A 379 24.98 -34.22 13.09
N GLY A 380 24.38 -35.38 12.82
CA GLY A 380 23.19 -35.85 13.54
C GLY A 380 21.85 -35.31 13.02
N LEU A 381 21.84 -34.37 12.07
CA LEU A 381 20.64 -33.94 11.37
C LEU A 381 20.46 -34.69 10.05
N GLU A 382 19.21 -34.99 9.71
CA GLU A 382 18.87 -35.50 8.39
C GLU A 382 19.30 -34.50 7.31
N ASN A 383 19.99 -35.00 6.29
CA ASN A 383 20.49 -34.17 5.20
C ASN A 383 20.42 -34.92 3.86
N GLU A 384 20.27 -34.15 2.79
CA GLU A 384 20.28 -34.62 1.41
C GLU A 384 21.34 -33.82 0.64
N ASN A 385 22.34 -34.51 0.09
CA ASN A 385 23.46 -33.89 -0.65
C ASN A 385 24.18 -32.77 0.16
N GLY A 386 24.28 -32.93 1.49
CA GLY A 386 24.90 -31.96 2.39
C GLY A 386 24.03 -30.77 2.77
N ARG A 387 22.76 -30.73 2.35
CA ARG A 387 21.76 -29.74 2.80
C ARG A 387 20.88 -30.32 3.90
N PRO A 388 20.56 -29.57 4.97
CA PRO A 388 19.64 -30.07 5.99
C PRO A 388 18.24 -30.23 5.41
N VAL A 389 17.60 -31.36 5.73
CA VAL A 389 16.19 -31.60 5.41
C VAL A 389 15.33 -30.88 6.43
N THR A 390 14.33 -30.13 5.96
CA THR A 390 13.41 -29.38 6.82
C THR A 390 11.97 -29.57 6.40
N ALA A 391 11.04 -29.57 7.36
CA ALA A 391 9.62 -29.55 7.08
C ALA A 391 9.19 -28.24 6.38
N ALA A 392 8.58 -28.33 5.19
CA ALA A 392 8.34 -27.20 4.29
C ALA A 392 7.47 -26.05 4.84
N GLN A 393 6.66 -26.31 5.88
CA GLN A 393 5.83 -25.28 6.52
C GLN A 393 6.42 -24.72 7.80
N THR A 394 7.23 -25.49 8.52
CA THR A 394 7.74 -25.10 9.85
C THR A 394 9.22 -24.77 9.86
N MET A 395 9.96 -25.13 8.80
CA MET A 395 11.43 -25.03 8.73
C MET A 395 12.15 -25.89 9.79
N GLN A 396 11.45 -26.80 10.46
CA GLN A 396 11.99 -27.66 11.51
C GLN A 396 12.85 -28.77 10.90
N THR A 397 13.99 -29.06 11.53
CA THR A 397 14.87 -30.18 11.15
C THR A 397 14.42 -31.48 11.83
N SER A 398 15.22 -32.55 11.71
CA SER A 398 15.00 -33.80 12.47
C SER A 398 15.17 -33.64 13.99
N ASP A 399 15.84 -32.58 14.48
CA ASP A 399 15.89 -32.23 15.89
C ASP A 399 14.76 -31.22 16.22
N PRO A 400 13.90 -31.51 17.21
CA PRO A 400 12.74 -30.67 17.51
C PRO A 400 13.09 -29.26 17.99
N ARG A 401 14.32 -29.03 18.46
CA ARG A 401 14.82 -27.71 18.94
C ARG A 401 15.58 -26.94 17.87
N ILE A 402 15.84 -27.52 16.70
CA ILE A 402 16.66 -26.92 15.64
C ILE A 402 15.83 -26.72 14.37
N PHE A 403 15.89 -25.50 13.86
CA PHE A 403 15.23 -25.05 12.64
C PHE A 403 16.30 -24.55 11.67
N ALA A 404 16.05 -24.61 10.36
CA ALA A 404 16.99 -24.11 9.36
C ALA A 404 16.25 -23.47 8.18
N GLY A 405 16.83 -22.41 7.59
CA GLY A 405 16.19 -21.68 6.50
C GLY A 405 17.15 -20.83 5.68
N GLY A 406 16.63 -20.22 4.62
CA GLY A 406 17.41 -19.48 3.64
C GLY A 406 18.15 -20.38 2.65
N ASP A 407 19.25 -19.88 2.11
CA ASP A 407 19.96 -20.50 0.98
C ASP A 407 20.47 -21.93 1.27
N MET A 408 20.66 -22.28 2.54
CA MET A 408 21.16 -23.60 2.92
C MET A 408 20.16 -24.73 2.68
N VAL A 409 18.85 -24.48 2.78
CA VAL A 409 17.83 -25.55 2.67
C VAL A 409 17.39 -25.82 1.24
N ALA A 410 17.60 -24.89 0.30
CA ALA A 410 17.35 -25.13 -1.12
C ALA A 410 18.20 -24.23 -2.03
N ALA A 411 18.51 -24.72 -3.23
CA ALA A 411 19.22 -23.94 -4.25
C ALA A 411 18.32 -22.86 -4.89
N GLY A 412 18.95 -21.80 -5.42
CA GLY A 412 18.26 -20.78 -6.23
C GLY A 412 17.30 -19.88 -5.46
N LYS A 413 17.36 -19.84 -4.12
CA LYS A 413 16.53 -18.94 -3.33
C LYS A 413 16.88 -17.47 -3.60
N THR A 414 15.86 -16.64 -3.52
CA THR A 414 15.96 -15.18 -3.55
C THR A 414 16.01 -14.63 -2.12
N VAL A 415 16.43 -13.37 -1.97
CA VAL A 415 16.34 -12.64 -0.69
C VAL A 415 14.93 -12.72 -0.11
N ALA A 416 13.90 -12.57 -0.96
CA ALA A 416 12.51 -12.58 -0.54
C ALA A 416 12.09 -13.95 0.01
N THR A 417 12.43 -15.05 -0.68
CA THR A 417 12.12 -16.39 -0.19
C THR A 417 12.86 -16.73 1.10
N SER A 418 14.09 -16.21 1.27
CA SER A 418 14.83 -16.38 2.52
C SER A 418 14.18 -15.59 3.68
N VAL A 419 13.65 -14.39 3.43
CA VAL A 419 12.82 -13.66 4.41
C VAL A 419 11.60 -14.49 4.82
N ARG A 420 10.93 -15.13 3.85
CA ARG A 420 9.76 -15.98 4.12
C ARG A 420 10.10 -17.19 4.99
N ASP A 421 11.23 -17.84 4.74
CA ASP A 421 11.67 -18.96 5.59
C ASP A 421 11.87 -18.51 7.04
N GLY A 422 12.51 -17.35 7.25
CA GLY A 422 12.70 -16.79 8.59
C GLY A 422 11.37 -16.51 9.31
N LYS A 423 10.36 -16.01 8.59
CA LYS A 423 9.02 -15.80 9.12
C LYS A 423 8.35 -17.11 9.53
N LYS A 424 8.37 -18.12 8.66
CA LYS A 424 7.83 -19.47 8.95
C LYS A 424 8.53 -20.11 10.14
N ALA A 425 9.85 -20.00 10.22
CA ALA A 425 10.63 -20.52 11.34
C ALA A 425 10.26 -19.83 12.65
N ALA A 426 10.10 -18.49 12.64
CA ALA A 426 9.69 -17.74 13.83
C ALA A 426 8.32 -18.17 14.35
N GLU A 427 7.33 -18.34 13.46
CA GLU A 427 5.99 -18.83 13.81
C GLU A 427 6.04 -20.25 14.40
N ALA A 428 6.81 -21.15 13.78
CA ALA A 428 6.95 -22.53 14.23
C ALA A 428 7.70 -22.64 15.57
N ILE A 429 8.76 -21.85 15.77
CA ILE A 429 9.49 -21.76 17.03
C ILE A 429 8.55 -21.26 18.12
N ALA A 430 7.75 -20.22 17.86
CA ALA A 430 6.84 -19.68 18.84
C ALA A 430 5.75 -20.69 19.25
N GLN A 431 5.26 -21.48 18.28
CA GLN A 431 4.31 -22.56 18.54
C GLN A 431 4.93 -23.71 19.35
N ALA A 432 6.16 -24.11 19.04
CA ALA A 432 6.86 -25.20 19.72
C ALA A 432 7.36 -24.81 21.12
N PHE A 433 7.73 -23.54 21.30
CA PHE A 433 8.31 -22.99 22.54
C PHE A 433 7.51 -21.77 23.01
N PRO A 434 6.26 -21.94 23.45
CA PRO A 434 5.44 -20.81 23.88
C PRO A 434 6.05 -20.12 25.11
N LEU A 435 5.85 -18.80 25.16
CA LEU A 435 6.18 -18.00 26.34
C LEU A 435 5.33 -18.46 27.54
N SER A 436 5.92 -18.47 28.74
CA SER A 436 5.22 -18.89 29.97
C SER A 436 4.15 -17.90 30.43
N SER A 437 4.23 -16.65 29.97
CA SER A 437 3.18 -15.64 30.05
C SER A 437 3.12 -14.91 28.71
N PRO A 438 1.94 -14.52 28.22
CA PRO A 438 1.83 -13.75 26.99
C PRO A 438 2.71 -12.50 27.10
N ALA A 439 3.62 -12.29 26.13
CA ALA A 439 4.37 -11.05 26.10
C ALA A 439 3.37 -9.89 26.00
N ILE A 440 3.37 -9.02 27.00
CA ILE A 440 2.55 -7.81 26.95
C ILE A 440 3.26 -6.87 25.99
N VAL A 441 2.88 -6.92 24.70
CA VAL A 441 3.18 -5.84 23.77
C VAL A 441 2.60 -4.59 24.40
N PRO A 442 3.40 -3.55 24.71
CA PRO A 442 2.86 -2.28 25.12
C PRO A 442 1.98 -1.83 23.95
N LYS A 443 0.66 -2.01 24.05
CA LYS A 443 -0.24 -1.42 23.08
C LYS A 443 -0.05 0.07 23.26
N LYS A 444 0.62 0.72 22.31
CA LYS A 444 0.55 2.17 22.20
C LYS A 444 -0.94 2.50 22.28
N VAL A 445 -1.33 3.24 23.31
CA VAL A 445 -2.73 3.64 23.50
C VAL A 445 -3.07 4.47 22.29
N ARG A 446 -3.81 3.89 21.35
CA ARG A 446 -4.27 4.61 20.18
C ARG A 446 -5.40 5.55 20.61
N PRO A 447 -5.54 6.72 19.96
CA PRO A 447 -6.70 7.56 20.15
C PRO A 447 -7.99 6.75 19.97
N SER A 448 -8.97 6.99 20.84
CA SER A 448 -10.27 6.34 20.74
C SER A 448 -11.01 6.83 19.50
N LEU A 449 -11.47 5.89 18.68
CA LEU A 449 -12.41 6.19 17.60
C LEU A 449 -13.87 6.05 18.03
N GLU A 450 -14.13 5.58 19.24
CA GLU A 450 -15.50 5.39 19.71
C GLU A 450 -16.25 6.70 19.65
N ILE A 451 -17.54 6.68 19.29
CA ILE A 451 -18.41 7.85 19.32
C ILE A 451 -19.64 7.56 20.15
N GLU A 452 -20.29 8.62 20.65
CA GLU A 452 -21.66 8.56 21.12
C GLU A 452 -22.55 9.28 20.10
N PHE A 453 -23.63 8.64 19.66
CA PHE A 453 -24.61 9.24 18.75
C PHE A 453 -25.99 8.79 19.18
N CYS A 454 -26.89 9.75 19.45
CA CYS A 454 -28.21 9.51 20.02
C CYS A 454 -28.21 8.65 21.30
N GLY A 455 -27.20 8.81 22.17
CA GLY A 455 -27.05 8.04 23.41
C GLY A 455 -26.52 6.61 23.23
N SER A 456 -26.24 6.18 22.00
CA SER A 456 -25.64 4.87 21.72
C SER A 456 -24.15 4.98 21.42
N ARG A 457 -23.38 4.03 21.96
CA ARG A 457 -21.94 3.92 21.73
C ARG A 457 -21.65 3.15 20.45
N PHE A 458 -20.85 3.73 19.57
CA PHE A 458 -20.28 3.06 18.40
C PHE A 458 -18.79 2.84 18.63
N LEU A 459 -18.25 1.74 18.08
CA LEU A 459 -16.83 1.42 18.19
C LEU A 459 -15.92 2.33 17.34
N ASN A 460 -16.47 2.91 16.28
CA ASN A 460 -15.83 3.88 15.39
C ASN A 460 -16.93 4.70 14.66
N PRO A 461 -16.62 5.86 14.05
CA PRO A 461 -17.66 6.71 13.46
C PRO A 461 -18.24 6.18 12.15
N PHE A 462 -17.72 5.08 11.60
CA PHE A 462 -18.01 4.64 10.25
C PHE A 462 -19.17 3.64 10.20
N CYS A 463 -20.21 4.01 9.46
CA CYS A 463 -21.38 3.19 9.19
C CYS A 463 -21.55 2.91 7.70
N LEU A 464 -22.10 1.75 7.38
CA LEU A 464 -22.71 1.57 6.05
C LEU A 464 -23.98 2.42 5.97
N SER A 465 -24.25 3.07 4.84
CA SER A 465 -25.52 3.77 4.61
C SER A 465 -26.58 2.84 4.01
N ALA A 466 -27.87 3.16 4.26
CA ALA A 466 -29.04 2.45 3.73
C ALA A 466 -29.02 2.42 2.19
N SER A 467 -28.52 1.32 1.63
CA SER A 467 -28.19 1.17 0.21
C SER A 467 -27.92 -0.31 -0.11
N PRO A 468 -27.59 -0.69 -1.37
CA PRO A 468 -27.25 -2.08 -1.71
C PRO A 468 -26.23 -2.74 -0.79
N VAL A 469 -25.30 -1.95 -0.23
CA VAL A 469 -24.20 -2.50 0.58
C VAL A 469 -24.66 -3.03 1.95
N ALA A 470 -25.92 -2.84 2.32
CA ALA A 470 -26.52 -3.30 3.58
C ALA A 470 -27.92 -3.93 3.38
N ASN A 471 -28.12 -4.71 2.32
CA ASN A 471 -29.43 -5.27 1.95
C ASN A 471 -29.78 -6.63 2.61
N THR A 472 -28.80 -7.36 3.14
CA THR A 472 -29.02 -8.70 3.72
C THR A 472 -28.20 -8.93 4.98
N ALA A 473 -28.66 -9.85 5.85
CA ALA A 473 -27.91 -10.28 7.03
C ALA A 473 -26.48 -10.75 6.70
N GLN A 474 -26.28 -11.49 5.60
CA GLN A 474 -24.95 -11.94 5.20
C GLN A 474 -24.02 -10.76 4.86
N MET A 475 -24.54 -9.74 4.17
CA MET A 475 -23.75 -8.56 3.81
C MET A 475 -23.34 -7.77 5.05
N VAL A 476 -24.30 -7.51 5.94
CA VAL A 476 -24.06 -6.80 7.19
C VAL A 476 -23.10 -7.56 8.12
N ALA A 477 -23.25 -8.88 8.24
CA ALA A 477 -22.35 -9.71 9.04
C ALA A 477 -20.89 -9.58 8.57
N ARG A 478 -20.64 -9.65 7.26
CA ARG A 478 -19.28 -9.43 6.71
C ARG A 478 -18.74 -8.04 6.98
N ALA A 479 -19.59 -7.01 7.00
CA ALA A 479 -19.17 -5.66 7.34
C ALA A 479 -18.79 -5.54 8.82
N PHE A 480 -19.59 -6.12 9.72
CA PHE A 480 -19.23 -6.17 11.14
C PHE A 480 -17.97 -6.99 11.40
N ASP A 481 -17.81 -8.14 10.74
CA ASP A 481 -16.59 -8.96 10.82
C ASP A 481 -15.36 -8.19 10.31
N ALA A 482 -15.53 -7.34 9.28
CA ALA A 482 -14.46 -6.47 8.77
C ALA A 482 -14.12 -5.30 9.70
N GLY A 483 -15.00 -4.94 10.65
CA GLY A 483 -14.74 -3.91 11.66
C GLY A 483 -15.61 -2.65 11.58
N TRP A 484 -16.66 -2.61 10.76
CA TRP A 484 -17.55 -1.44 10.67
C TRP A 484 -18.23 -1.14 12.01
N GLY A 485 -18.29 0.14 12.39
CA GLY A 485 -18.81 0.59 13.69
C GLY A 485 -20.33 0.45 13.80
N GLY A 486 -21.04 0.59 12.68
CA GLY A 486 -22.48 0.37 12.59
C GLY A 486 -22.94 0.17 11.15
N VAL A 487 -24.23 -0.09 10.97
CA VAL A 487 -24.88 -0.08 9.65
C VAL A 487 -26.23 0.62 9.74
N VAL A 488 -26.58 1.31 8.66
CA VAL A 488 -27.97 1.61 8.35
C VAL A 488 -28.45 0.57 7.34
N TYR A 489 -29.35 -0.30 7.79
CA TYR A 489 -29.92 -1.38 7.00
C TYR A 489 -30.72 -0.80 5.83
N LYS A 490 -30.81 -1.52 4.70
CA LYS A 490 -31.57 -1.07 3.53
C LYS A 490 -32.99 -0.69 3.93
N THR A 491 -33.48 0.42 3.38
CA THR A 491 -34.82 0.95 3.67
C THR A 491 -35.90 -0.11 3.51
N LEU A 492 -36.67 -0.37 4.56
CA LEU A 492 -37.78 -1.31 4.58
C LEU A 492 -39.07 -0.63 4.11
N ASN A 493 -39.93 -1.43 3.49
CA ASN A 493 -41.33 -1.08 3.22
C ASN A 493 -42.22 -2.25 3.62
N ILE A 494 -43.52 -2.05 3.45
CA ILE A 494 -44.51 -3.12 3.50
C ILE A 494 -44.96 -3.44 2.08
N GLU A 495 -44.68 -4.65 1.60
CA GLU A 495 -44.92 -5.03 0.20
C GLU A 495 -46.41 -5.02 -0.19
N ARG A 496 -47.31 -5.13 0.79
CA ARG A 496 -48.76 -5.04 0.60
C ARG A 496 -49.23 -3.61 0.33
N ASP A 497 -48.52 -2.62 0.89
CA ASP A 497 -48.82 -1.20 0.70
C ASP A 497 -48.25 -0.76 -0.65
N TYR A 498 -47.03 -1.21 -0.95
CA TYR A 498 -46.44 -1.02 -2.27
C TYR A 498 -45.41 -2.10 -2.60
N LYS A 499 -45.71 -2.90 -3.62
CA LYS A 499 -44.79 -3.93 -4.12
C LYS A 499 -43.67 -3.28 -4.94
N ILE A 500 -42.44 -3.39 -4.46
CA ILE A 500 -41.26 -2.94 -5.19
C ILE A 500 -40.89 -3.94 -6.27
N ILE A 501 -40.69 -3.43 -7.47
CA ILE A 501 -40.08 -4.14 -8.59
C ILE A 501 -38.96 -3.22 -9.08
N ASP A 502 -37.73 -3.58 -8.73
CA ASP A 502 -36.59 -2.75 -9.09
C ASP A 502 -36.38 -2.70 -10.62
N PRO A 503 -36.07 -1.52 -11.17
CA PRO A 503 -35.72 -1.42 -12.57
C PRO A 503 -34.47 -2.23 -12.93
N THR A 504 -34.37 -2.65 -14.19
CA THR A 504 -33.21 -3.37 -14.71
C THR A 504 -32.92 -2.90 -16.14
N PRO A 505 -31.74 -2.32 -16.42
CA PRO A 505 -30.67 -1.93 -15.48
C PRO A 505 -31.08 -0.77 -14.56
N ARG A 506 -30.39 -0.61 -13.42
CA ARG A 506 -30.70 0.45 -12.43
C ARG A 506 -29.52 1.27 -11.91
N LEU A 507 -28.30 0.92 -12.32
CA LEU A 507 -27.09 1.62 -11.96
C LEU A 507 -26.38 2.07 -13.23
N ASN A 508 -25.88 3.30 -13.25
CA ASN A 508 -24.98 3.81 -14.28
C ASN A 508 -23.75 4.46 -13.62
N ALA A 509 -22.56 4.07 -14.04
CA ALA A 509 -21.32 4.62 -13.49
C ALA A 509 -20.88 5.83 -14.30
N LEU A 510 -20.58 6.95 -13.64
CA LEU A 510 -19.93 8.08 -14.28
C LEU A 510 -18.43 7.79 -14.48
N HIS A 511 -17.94 8.03 -15.69
CA HIS A 511 -16.54 7.90 -16.08
C HIS A 511 -15.94 9.29 -16.35
N HIS A 512 -14.65 9.49 -16.07
CA HIS A 512 -13.97 10.75 -16.39
C HIS A 512 -12.50 10.50 -16.78
N GLY A 513 -12.14 10.85 -18.01
CA GLY A 513 -10.82 10.54 -18.57
C GLY A 513 -10.55 9.04 -18.55
N ASP A 514 -9.39 8.65 -18.01
CA ASP A 514 -8.96 7.27 -17.82
C ASP A 514 -9.54 6.60 -16.55
N ARG A 515 -10.22 7.38 -15.70
CA ARG A 515 -10.80 6.90 -14.44
C ARG A 515 -12.19 6.33 -14.67
N ARG A 516 -12.31 5.02 -14.50
CA ARG A 516 -13.62 4.36 -14.45
C ARG A 516 -14.26 4.50 -13.07
N PHE A 517 -15.59 4.63 -13.05
CA PHE A 517 -16.43 4.67 -11.86
C PHE A 517 -15.97 5.74 -10.85
N ILE A 518 -16.12 7.01 -11.23
CA ILE A 518 -15.90 8.17 -10.36
C ILE A 518 -17.18 8.65 -9.67
N GLY A 519 -18.33 8.10 -10.02
CA GLY A 519 -19.63 8.38 -9.42
C GLY A 519 -20.65 7.36 -9.88
N LEU A 520 -21.82 7.34 -9.25
CA LEU A 520 -22.88 6.38 -9.53
C LEU A 520 -24.23 7.09 -9.57
N GLN A 521 -24.90 7.01 -10.70
CA GLN A 521 -26.32 7.28 -10.80
C GLN A 521 -27.10 5.99 -10.54
N ASN A 522 -28.15 6.07 -9.75
CA ASN A 522 -29.01 4.96 -9.40
C ASN A 522 -30.50 5.32 -9.47
N ILE A 523 -31.28 4.37 -9.94
CA ILE A 523 -32.76 4.37 -9.91
C ILE A 523 -33.29 3.22 -9.05
N GLU A 524 -32.46 2.73 -8.13
CA GLU A 524 -32.85 1.67 -7.21
C GLU A 524 -33.84 2.20 -6.17
N MET A 525 -34.84 1.40 -5.81
CA MET A 525 -35.85 1.77 -4.83
C MET A 525 -35.45 1.33 -3.41
N VAL A 526 -36.42 1.27 -2.50
CA VAL A 526 -36.28 0.65 -1.18
C VAL A 526 -36.18 -0.89 -1.32
N SER A 527 -36.04 -1.63 -0.22
CA SER A 527 -35.90 -3.10 -0.28
C SER A 527 -37.07 -3.75 -1.03
N GLU A 528 -36.73 -4.64 -1.96
CA GLU A 528 -37.66 -5.52 -2.68
C GLU A 528 -38.01 -6.78 -1.89
N ARG A 529 -37.34 -7.00 -0.75
CA ARG A 529 -37.51 -8.18 0.09
C ARG A 529 -38.71 -8.00 1.03
N PRO A 530 -39.49 -9.06 1.30
CA PRO A 530 -40.60 -9.01 2.25
C PRO A 530 -40.19 -8.49 3.63
N LEU A 531 -41.07 -7.73 4.27
CA LEU A 531 -40.80 -7.14 5.58
C LEU A 531 -40.42 -8.20 6.62
N ASP A 532 -41.17 -9.31 6.68
CA ASP A 532 -40.94 -10.37 7.67
C ASP A 532 -39.53 -10.97 7.59
N GLN A 533 -38.99 -11.11 6.38
CA GLN A 533 -37.66 -11.64 6.15
C GLN A 533 -36.59 -10.62 6.56
N ASN A 534 -36.79 -9.33 6.27
CA ASN A 534 -35.89 -8.28 6.73
C ASN A 534 -35.86 -8.17 8.26
N LEU A 535 -37.01 -8.26 8.94
CA LEU A 535 -37.08 -8.25 10.40
C LEU A 535 -36.37 -9.48 11.00
N LYS A 536 -36.50 -10.66 10.40
CA LYS A 536 -35.74 -11.86 10.79
C LYS A 536 -34.23 -11.68 10.63
N ASP A 537 -33.79 -11.04 9.55
CA ASP A 537 -32.38 -10.71 9.30
C ASP A 537 -31.85 -9.78 10.41
N ILE A 538 -32.60 -8.72 10.76
CA ILE A 538 -32.25 -7.77 11.84
C ILE A 538 -32.14 -8.49 13.18
N ALA A 539 -33.14 -9.29 13.56
CA ALA A 539 -33.13 -10.04 14.81
C ALA A 539 -31.95 -11.03 14.89
N TRP A 540 -31.64 -11.69 13.78
CA TRP A 540 -30.48 -12.57 13.70
C TRP A 540 -29.16 -11.80 13.87
N LEU A 541 -29.02 -10.66 13.19
CA LEU A 541 -27.84 -9.80 13.28
C LEU A 541 -27.61 -9.32 14.71
N LYS A 542 -28.64 -8.79 15.37
CA LYS A 542 -28.55 -8.29 16.75
C LYS A 542 -28.24 -9.37 17.77
N LYS A 543 -28.76 -10.59 17.56
CA LYS A 543 -28.37 -11.75 18.37
C LYS A 543 -26.90 -12.14 18.17
N ARG A 544 -26.38 -12.04 16.94
CA ARG A 544 -25.02 -12.47 16.58
C ARG A 544 -23.95 -11.41 16.87
N TYR A 545 -24.33 -10.13 16.85
CA TYR A 545 -23.49 -8.95 16.99
C TYR A 545 -24.14 -7.94 17.96
N PRO A 546 -24.29 -8.30 19.25
CA PRO A 546 -25.02 -7.46 20.22
C PRO A 546 -24.31 -6.12 20.52
N ASP A 547 -23.00 -6.05 20.29
CA ASP A 547 -22.14 -4.89 20.47
C ASP A 547 -22.10 -3.95 19.25
N ARG A 548 -22.76 -4.32 18.15
CA ARG A 548 -22.77 -3.54 16.91
C ARG A 548 -24.09 -2.80 16.75
N ILE A 549 -23.99 -1.55 16.30
CA ILE A 549 -25.15 -0.70 16.08
C ILE A 549 -25.78 -1.01 14.72
N LEU A 550 -27.08 -1.29 14.72
CA LEU A 550 -27.92 -1.49 13.55
C LEU A 550 -29.07 -0.48 13.58
N ILE A 551 -29.07 0.39 12.60
CA ILE A 551 -30.12 1.39 12.36
C ILE A 551 -31.03 0.84 11.27
N SER A 552 -32.32 0.67 11.55
CA SER A 552 -33.29 0.21 10.53
C SER A 552 -33.79 1.41 9.74
N SER A 553 -33.43 1.51 8.46
CA SER A 553 -34.04 2.52 7.59
C SER A 553 -35.45 2.08 7.22
N ILE A 554 -36.44 2.96 7.32
CA ILE A 554 -37.85 2.64 7.03
C ILE A 554 -38.51 3.73 6.20
N MET A 555 -39.53 3.33 5.42
CA MET A 555 -40.36 4.26 4.64
C MET A 555 -41.79 3.75 4.58
N GLY A 556 -42.68 4.40 5.32
CA GLY A 556 -44.12 4.15 5.27
C GLY A 556 -44.84 5.08 4.27
N TYR A 557 -46.07 4.71 3.91
CA TYR A 557 -46.94 5.48 3.02
C TYR A 557 -48.24 5.95 3.71
N SER A 558 -48.40 5.60 4.99
CA SER A 558 -49.53 5.96 5.85
C SER A 558 -49.09 5.86 7.31
N ASP A 559 -49.84 6.45 8.23
CA ASP A 559 -49.55 6.37 9.67
C ASP A 559 -49.45 4.91 10.14
N ALA A 560 -50.40 4.06 9.74
CA ALA A 560 -50.38 2.64 10.08
C ALA A 560 -49.14 1.91 9.54
N GLY A 561 -48.70 2.24 8.32
CA GLY A 561 -47.51 1.66 7.71
C GLY A 561 -46.22 2.10 8.43
N TRP A 562 -46.10 3.39 8.77
CA TRP A 562 -44.98 3.89 9.57
C TRP A 562 -44.90 3.21 10.94
N ILE A 563 -46.04 3.08 11.64
CA ILE A 563 -46.12 2.43 12.94
C ILE A 563 -45.70 0.96 12.86
N GLU A 564 -46.19 0.22 11.87
CA GLU A 564 -45.84 -1.21 11.72
C GLU A 564 -44.36 -1.41 11.42
N LEU A 565 -43.78 -0.60 10.52
CA LEU A 565 -42.36 -0.67 10.19
C LEU A 565 -41.48 -0.32 11.40
N ALA A 566 -41.86 0.72 12.15
CA ALA A 566 -41.13 1.19 13.32
C ALA A 566 -41.16 0.15 14.45
N LYS A 567 -42.35 -0.30 14.86
CA LYS A 567 -42.52 -1.33 15.90
C LYS A 567 -41.88 -2.65 15.50
N GLY A 568 -42.08 -3.10 14.26
CA GLY A 568 -41.47 -4.32 13.77
C GLY A 568 -39.94 -4.27 13.81
N SER A 569 -39.34 -3.11 13.49
CA SER A 569 -37.90 -2.91 13.57
C SER A 569 -37.39 -2.88 15.01
N GLU A 570 -38.09 -2.20 15.93
CA GLU A 570 -37.77 -2.17 17.35
C GLU A 570 -37.90 -3.56 18.00
N ASP A 571 -38.99 -4.29 17.71
CA ASP A 571 -39.23 -5.65 18.18
C ASP A 571 -38.16 -6.64 17.65
N ALA A 572 -37.65 -6.40 16.44
CA ALA A 572 -36.52 -7.14 15.88
C ALA A 572 -35.17 -6.78 16.54
N GLY A 573 -35.12 -5.73 17.36
CA GLY A 573 -33.94 -5.31 18.13
C GLY A 573 -33.08 -4.25 17.46
N ALA A 574 -33.58 -3.52 16.46
CA ALA A 574 -32.87 -2.38 15.90
C ALA A 574 -32.55 -1.36 17.01
N ASP A 575 -31.35 -0.78 16.97
CA ASP A 575 -30.92 0.17 18.00
C ASP A 575 -31.47 1.58 17.76
N MET A 576 -31.80 1.90 16.51
CA MET A 576 -32.35 3.18 16.06
C MET A 576 -33.14 2.99 14.76
N LEU A 577 -33.93 4.00 14.40
CA LEU A 577 -34.61 4.09 13.11
C LEU A 577 -34.04 5.24 12.27
N GLU A 578 -33.96 5.06 10.96
CA GLU A 578 -33.72 6.14 10.00
C GLU A 578 -34.94 6.30 9.08
N LEU A 579 -35.62 7.45 9.16
CA LEU A 579 -36.79 7.76 8.35
C LEU A 579 -36.33 8.28 7.00
N ASN A 580 -36.67 7.55 5.94
CA ASN A 580 -36.28 7.92 4.59
C ASN A 580 -37.30 8.88 3.97
N PHE A 581 -37.06 10.18 4.13
CA PHE A 581 -37.83 11.25 3.50
C PHE A 581 -37.17 11.77 2.21
N SER A 582 -36.24 11.02 1.60
CA SER A 582 -35.23 11.65 0.74
C SER A 582 -34.90 10.96 -0.57
N CYS A 583 -35.39 9.74 -0.83
CA CYS A 583 -35.14 9.06 -2.11
C CYS A 583 -35.70 9.85 -3.31
N PRO A 584 -34.87 10.27 -4.29
CA PRO A 584 -35.34 11.08 -5.41
C PRO A 584 -36.08 10.29 -6.52
N GLN A 585 -35.89 8.97 -6.57
CA GLN A 585 -36.40 8.08 -7.63
C GLN A 585 -37.67 7.28 -7.27
N MET A 586 -38.39 7.64 -6.22
CA MET A 586 -39.59 6.89 -5.82
C MET A 586 -40.69 7.00 -6.88
N ALA A 587 -41.31 5.87 -7.23
CA ALA A 587 -42.36 5.78 -8.24
C ALA A 587 -43.77 6.10 -7.71
N ILE A 588 -43.87 6.60 -6.47
CA ILE A 588 -45.12 6.93 -5.79
C ILE A 588 -45.14 8.43 -5.51
N GLU A 589 -46.26 9.08 -5.84
CA GLU A 589 -46.51 10.49 -5.52
C GLU A 589 -46.61 10.69 -4.01
N GLY A 590 -45.95 11.72 -3.47
CA GLY A 590 -45.92 11.96 -2.02
C GLY A 590 -45.05 10.99 -1.22
N ALA A 591 -44.02 10.39 -1.82
CA ALA A 591 -43.02 9.56 -1.14
C ALA A 591 -41.58 10.04 -1.41
N GLY A 592 -40.63 9.58 -0.59
CA GLY A 592 -39.22 9.93 -0.71
C GLY A 592 -39.00 11.44 -0.65
N HIS A 593 -38.19 11.99 -1.57
CA HIS A 593 -37.78 13.40 -1.56
C HIS A 593 -38.93 14.41 -1.61
N THR A 594 -40.12 14.01 -2.09
CA THR A 594 -41.30 14.90 -2.12
C THR A 594 -41.83 15.15 -0.72
N ILE A 595 -41.82 14.14 0.17
CA ILE A 595 -42.07 14.34 1.61
C ILE A 595 -40.98 15.19 2.23
N GLY A 596 -39.71 14.97 1.87
CA GLY A 596 -38.58 15.76 2.37
C GLY A 596 -38.65 17.26 2.05
N GLN A 597 -39.56 17.66 1.15
CA GLN A 597 -39.83 19.05 0.77
C GLN A 597 -41.14 19.59 1.38
N ASP A 598 -41.96 18.72 1.96
CA ASP A 598 -43.21 19.05 2.64
C ASP A 598 -43.01 19.00 4.16
N TYR A 599 -42.89 20.18 4.76
CA TYR A 599 -42.53 20.30 6.17
C TYR A 599 -43.62 19.75 7.10
N GLN A 600 -44.90 19.86 6.71
CA GLN A 600 -46.01 19.35 7.52
C GLN A 600 -46.03 17.82 7.52
N ALA A 601 -45.84 17.21 6.34
CA ALA A 601 -45.77 15.76 6.24
C ALA A 601 -44.55 15.20 6.98
N LEU A 602 -43.42 15.90 6.91
CA LEU A 602 -42.18 15.52 7.58
C LEU A 602 -42.33 15.57 9.12
N GLU A 603 -42.86 16.66 9.66
CA GLU A 603 -43.17 16.79 11.10
C GLU A 603 -44.14 15.69 11.55
N HIS A 604 -45.25 15.52 10.83
CA HIS A 604 -46.30 14.55 11.14
C HIS A 604 -45.77 13.11 11.17
N PHE A 605 -45.10 12.64 10.11
CA PHE A 605 -44.61 11.26 10.09
C PHE A 605 -43.47 11.01 11.07
N THR A 606 -42.66 12.03 11.37
CA THR A 606 -41.65 11.92 12.43
C THR A 606 -42.33 11.74 13.78
N LEU A 607 -43.38 12.52 14.07
CA LEU A 607 -44.17 12.40 15.30
C LEU A 607 -44.84 11.04 15.43
N VAL A 608 -45.50 10.58 14.36
CA VAL A 608 -46.16 9.26 14.33
C VAL A 608 -45.19 8.13 14.68
N VAL A 609 -43.97 8.17 14.13
CA VAL A 609 -42.96 7.16 14.46
C VAL A 609 -42.46 7.35 15.90
N LYS A 610 -42.10 8.58 16.29
CA LYS A 610 -41.54 8.87 17.61
C LYS A 610 -42.48 8.49 18.75
N ASP A 611 -43.79 8.65 18.58
CA ASP A 611 -44.81 8.30 19.57
C ASP A 611 -45.00 6.78 19.75
N CYS A 612 -44.49 5.97 18.81
CA CYS A 612 -44.77 4.53 18.77
C CYS A 612 -43.57 3.63 19.11
N VAL A 613 -42.37 4.20 19.25
CA VAL A 613 -41.14 3.49 19.62
C VAL A 613 -40.38 4.20 20.74
N SER A 614 -39.52 3.47 21.43
CA SER A 614 -38.64 4.00 22.49
C SER A 614 -37.21 4.28 22.00
N ILE A 615 -36.78 3.60 20.92
CA ILE A 615 -35.47 3.79 20.31
C ILE A 615 -35.34 5.14 19.56
N PRO A 616 -34.11 5.68 19.41
CA PRO A 616 -33.89 6.93 18.70
C PRO A 616 -34.35 6.92 17.24
N VAL A 617 -34.83 8.07 16.77
CA VAL A 617 -35.36 8.29 15.42
C VAL A 617 -34.54 9.35 14.70
N ILE A 618 -33.97 8.99 13.55
CA ILE A 618 -33.14 9.85 12.71
C ILE A 618 -33.94 10.22 11.46
N ALA A 619 -33.97 11.49 11.08
CA ALA A 619 -34.62 11.90 9.83
C ALA A 619 -33.57 12.11 8.72
N LYS A 620 -33.69 11.37 7.60
CA LYS A 620 -32.74 11.46 6.48
C LYS A 620 -33.19 12.48 5.44
N MET A 621 -32.41 13.55 5.29
CA MET A 621 -32.76 14.72 4.47
C MET A 621 -32.36 14.57 3.00
N THR A 622 -33.18 15.16 2.13
CA THR A 622 -32.89 15.29 0.70
C THR A 622 -32.02 16.52 0.46
N PRO A 623 -30.94 16.43 -0.35
CA PRO A 623 -30.18 17.62 -0.75
C PRO A 623 -30.83 18.39 -1.90
N ASN A 624 -31.97 17.92 -2.40
CA ASN A 624 -32.64 18.48 -3.58
C ASN A 624 -33.52 19.67 -3.21
N ILE A 625 -32.97 20.60 -2.42
CA ILE A 625 -33.60 21.77 -1.82
C ILE A 625 -32.57 22.89 -1.68
N THR A 626 -33.04 24.13 -1.58
CA THR A 626 -32.18 25.30 -1.43
C THR A 626 -31.55 25.39 -0.04
N ASP A 627 -32.37 25.16 0.99
CA ASP A 627 -32.01 25.23 2.41
C ASP A 627 -32.58 24.00 3.12
N MET A 628 -31.72 23.29 3.85
CA MET A 628 -32.05 22.07 4.59
C MET A 628 -32.46 22.35 6.04
N LEU A 629 -32.22 23.55 6.55
CA LEU A 629 -32.54 23.87 7.93
C LEU A 629 -34.05 23.83 8.21
N PRO A 630 -34.94 24.47 7.41
CA PRO A 630 -36.39 24.42 7.67
C PRO A 630 -36.99 23.00 7.74
N PRO A 631 -36.76 22.08 6.78
CA PRO A 631 -37.26 20.71 6.92
C PRO A 631 -36.61 19.94 8.08
N SER A 632 -35.36 20.24 8.43
CA SER A 632 -34.71 19.62 9.60
C SER A 632 -35.33 20.09 10.92
N LEU A 633 -35.75 21.36 11.00
CA LEU A 633 -36.49 21.90 12.15
C LEU A 633 -37.89 21.28 12.25
N ALA A 634 -38.57 21.05 11.13
CA ALA A 634 -39.83 20.30 11.11
C ALA A 634 -39.64 18.85 11.63
N ALA A 635 -38.54 18.20 11.26
CA ALA A 635 -38.19 16.87 11.79
C ALA A 635 -38.00 16.92 13.31
N LYS A 636 -37.26 17.93 13.79
CA LYS A 636 -37.06 18.17 15.22
C LYS A 636 -38.37 18.40 15.96
N GLN A 637 -39.28 19.19 15.39
CA GLN A 637 -40.61 19.45 15.96
C GLN A 637 -41.43 18.16 16.06
N GLY A 638 -41.32 17.27 15.07
CA GLY A 638 -41.85 15.92 15.12
C GLY A 638 -41.11 14.95 16.06
N GLY A 639 -40.07 15.40 16.75
CA GLY A 639 -39.36 14.62 17.76
C GLY A 639 -38.18 13.79 17.26
N ALA A 640 -37.62 14.09 16.09
CA ALA A 640 -36.36 13.47 15.64
C ALA A 640 -35.23 13.71 16.66
N ASP A 641 -34.45 12.66 16.92
CA ASP A 641 -33.28 12.71 17.81
C ASP A 641 -31.99 13.10 17.07
N ALA A 642 -31.96 12.96 15.74
CA ALA A 642 -30.84 13.35 14.89
C ALA A 642 -31.23 13.53 13.41
N ILE A 643 -30.31 14.11 12.64
CA ILE A 643 -30.45 14.32 11.20
C ILE A 643 -29.37 13.56 10.42
N SER A 644 -29.75 12.85 9.36
CA SER A 644 -28.83 12.28 8.38
C SER A 644 -28.75 13.19 7.15
N ALA A 645 -27.56 13.76 6.89
CA ALA A 645 -27.31 14.68 5.79
C ALA A 645 -26.12 14.17 4.94
N ILE A 646 -26.31 13.74 3.69
CA ILE A 646 -27.47 13.87 2.81
C ILE A 646 -27.79 12.57 2.04
N ASN A 647 -28.98 12.50 1.43
CA ASN A 647 -29.27 11.50 0.40
C ASN A 647 -28.66 11.91 -0.97
N THR A 648 -28.99 11.21 -2.05
CA THR A 648 -28.44 11.45 -3.39
C THR A 648 -28.99 12.70 -4.08
N LEU A 649 -28.18 13.31 -4.94
CA LEU A 649 -28.56 14.46 -5.76
C LEU A 649 -29.31 14.02 -7.02
N ARG A 650 -30.35 14.74 -7.42
CA ARG A 650 -31.02 14.54 -8.72
C ARG A 650 -30.09 14.95 -9.85
N ALA A 651 -29.74 14.01 -10.73
CA ALA A 651 -28.86 14.27 -11.86
C ALA A 651 -29.14 13.36 -13.07
N ILE A 652 -28.50 13.69 -14.18
CA ILE A 652 -28.26 12.83 -15.35
C ILE A 652 -26.74 12.72 -15.50
N SER A 653 -26.22 11.50 -15.46
CA SER A 653 -24.77 11.22 -15.55
C SER A 653 -24.29 11.08 -16.99
N GLU A 654 -25.13 10.57 -17.87
CA GLU A 654 -24.76 10.21 -19.24
C GLU A 654 -26.01 10.14 -20.12
N VAL A 655 -25.83 10.40 -21.42
CA VAL A 655 -26.82 10.23 -22.47
C VAL A 655 -26.22 9.34 -23.54
N ASP A 656 -26.90 8.26 -23.88
CA ASP A 656 -26.52 7.37 -24.98
C ASP A 656 -26.60 8.16 -26.30
N LEU A 657 -25.51 8.18 -27.06
CA LEU A 657 -25.41 8.99 -28.28
C LEU A 657 -26.11 8.37 -29.50
N ASP A 658 -26.48 7.09 -29.44
CA ASP A 658 -27.20 6.40 -30.50
C ASP A 658 -28.71 6.44 -30.26
N THR A 659 -29.14 6.21 -29.01
CA THR A 659 -30.57 6.22 -28.66
C THR A 659 -31.07 7.57 -28.16
N PHE A 660 -30.17 8.52 -27.89
CA PHE A 660 -30.45 9.83 -27.28
C PHE A 660 -31.12 9.74 -25.90
N ALA A 661 -31.07 8.56 -25.27
CA ALA A 661 -31.74 8.29 -24.00
C ALA A 661 -30.75 8.52 -22.84
N PRO A 662 -31.18 9.17 -21.74
CA PRO A 662 -30.37 9.23 -20.53
C PRO A 662 -30.10 7.84 -19.95
N MET A 663 -28.92 7.64 -19.36
CA MET A 663 -28.55 6.37 -18.71
C MET A 663 -28.81 6.40 -17.20
N PRO A 664 -29.14 5.26 -16.56
CA PRO A 664 -29.41 3.96 -17.18
C PRO A 664 -30.76 3.96 -17.93
N THR A 665 -30.81 3.24 -19.05
CA THR A 665 -31.99 3.17 -19.92
C THR A 665 -32.85 1.94 -19.58
N ILE A 666 -34.16 2.14 -19.39
CA ILE A 666 -35.18 1.08 -19.28
C ILE A 666 -36.15 1.22 -20.45
N GLN A 667 -36.29 0.16 -21.24
CA GLN A 667 -37.22 0.15 -22.39
C GLN A 667 -37.04 1.38 -23.31
N GLY A 668 -35.78 1.80 -23.53
CA GLY A 668 -35.45 2.96 -24.37
C GLY A 668 -35.65 4.33 -23.72
N LYS A 669 -35.94 4.40 -22.41
CA LYS A 669 -36.14 5.65 -21.68
C LYS A 669 -35.23 5.76 -20.45
N GLY A 670 -34.64 6.93 -20.27
CA GLY A 670 -33.90 7.31 -19.06
C GLY A 670 -34.74 8.16 -18.11
N SER A 671 -34.19 8.46 -16.93
CA SER A 671 -34.82 9.33 -15.94
C SER A 671 -33.79 10.16 -15.15
N ILE A 672 -34.22 11.31 -14.65
CA ILE A 672 -33.47 12.08 -13.64
C ILE A 672 -33.54 11.29 -12.32
N SER A 673 -32.40 10.99 -11.73
CA SER A 673 -32.35 10.12 -10.56
C SER A 673 -31.15 10.38 -9.65
N GLY A 674 -30.95 9.53 -8.63
CA GLY A 674 -30.00 9.76 -7.56
C GLY A 674 -28.54 9.56 -7.97
N TYR A 675 -27.73 10.61 -7.89
CA TYR A 675 -26.29 10.58 -8.05
C TYR A 675 -25.57 10.56 -6.71
N SER A 676 -24.54 9.71 -6.62
CA SER A 676 -23.66 9.52 -5.48
C SER A 676 -22.20 9.46 -5.90
N GLY A 677 -21.30 9.66 -4.94
CA GLY A 677 -19.85 9.62 -5.14
C GLY A 677 -19.14 10.93 -4.78
N PRO A 678 -17.82 11.01 -5.01
CA PRO A 678 -16.98 12.14 -4.60
C PRO A 678 -17.47 13.53 -5.01
N ALA A 679 -18.14 13.68 -6.15
CA ALA A 679 -18.66 14.97 -6.59
C ALA A 679 -19.81 15.50 -5.71
N VAL A 680 -20.44 14.65 -4.88
CA VAL A 680 -21.46 15.04 -3.90
C VAL A 680 -20.85 15.65 -2.63
N LYS A 681 -19.58 15.32 -2.33
CA LYS A 681 -18.93 15.69 -1.06
C LYS A 681 -18.97 17.18 -0.73
N PRO A 682 -18.68 18.13 -1.66
CA PRO A 682 -18.72 19.55 -1.32
C PRO A 682 -20.11 20.03 -0.88
N ILE A 683 -21.17 19.48 -1.46
CA ILE A 683 -22.56 19.81 -1.12
C ILE A 683 -22.93 19.19 0.24
N ALA A 684 -22.50 17.95 0.49
CA ALA A 684 -22.72 17.30 1.78
C ALA A 684 -22.00 18.03 2.93
N LEU A 685 -20.75 18.46 2.73
CA LEU A 685 -19.99 19.24 3.72
C LEU A 685 -20.69 20.56 4.06
N ARG A 686 -21.22 21.27 3.04
CA ARG A 686 -22.01 22.49 3.25
C ARG A 686 -23.21 22.23 4.15
N PHE A 687 -24.08 21.29 3.78
CA PHE A 687 -25.30 21.02 4.56
C PHE A 687 -24.98 20.55 5.98
N VAL A 688 -23.98 19.70 6.16
CA VAL A 688 -23.53 19.27 7.49
C VAL A 688 -23.09 20.47 8.32
N ALA A 689 -22.31 21.39 7.75
CA ALA A 689 -21.85 22.60 8.45
C ALA A 689 -23.00 23.53 8.82
N GLU A 690 -23.90 23.85 7.89
CA GLU A 690 -25.05 24.72 8.11
C GLU A 690 -25.97 24.18 9.22
N LEU A 691 -26.28 22.88 9.18
CA LEU A 691 -27.10 22.23 10.21
C LEU A 691 -26.39 22.24 11.58
N SER A 692 -25.08 22.00 11.60
CA SER A 692 -24.29 21.94 12.84
C SER A 692 -24.02 23.31 13.46
N GLN A 693 -24.05 24.40 12.68
CA GLN A 693 -23.98 25.78 13.18
C GLN A 693 -25.32 26.26 13.76
N SER A 694 -26.43 25.65 13.37
CA SER A 694 -27.75 26.08 13.82
C SER A 694 -28.01 25.73 15.28
N GLN A 695 -27.99 26.75 16.14
CA GLN A 695 -28.41 26.62 17.54
C GLN A 695 -29.89 26.23 17.67
N GLU A 696 -30.73 26.63 16.71
CA GLU A 696 -32.14 26.27 16.72
C GLU A 696 -32.33 24.76 16.49
N LEU A 697 -31.52 24.15 15.64
CA LEU A 697 -31.55 22.71 15.41
C LEU A 697 -30.96 21.95 16.59
N SER A 698 -29.68 22.19 16.95
CA SER A 698 -29.00 21.54 18.08
C SER A 698 -29.24 20.01 18.18
N LEU A 699 -29.32 19.32 17.03
CA LEU A 699 -29.42 17.85 16.96
C LEU A 699 -28.09 17.29 16.42
N PRO A 700 -27.68 16.08 16.86
CA PRO A 700 -26.58 15.36 16.24
C PRO A 700 -26.79 15.16 14.73
N VAL A 701 -25.71 15.29 13.96
CA VAL A 701 -25.73 15.10 12.50
C VAL A 701 -24.91 13.87 12.11
N SER A 702 -25.52 13.00 11.30
CA SER A 702 -24.87 11.89 10.61
C SER A 702 -24.49 12.34 9.18
N GLY A 703 -23.19 12.44 8.90
CA GLY A 703 -22.65 12.94 7.64
C GLY A 703 -22.54 11.86 6.56
N ILE A 704 -23.02 12.14 5.35
CA ILE A 704 -23.12 11.19 4.23
C ILE A 704 -22.96 11.94 2.91
N GLY A 705 -22.13 11.40 1.99
CA GLY A 705 -22.03 11.88 0.62
C GLY A 705 -20.59 12.04 0.15
N GLY A 706 -20.11 11.10 -0.67
CA GLY A 706 -18.79 11.20 -1.33
C GLY A 706 -17.57 11.01 -0.42
N LEU A 707 -17.75 10.44 0.78
CA LEU A 707 -16.66 10.03 1.67
C LEU A 707 -15.98 8.77 1.12
N GLU A 708 -14.67 8.82 0.85
CA GLU A 708 -13.87 7.66 0.39
C GLU A 708 -12.67 7.36 1.31
N THR A 709 -12.14 8.36 2.02
CA THR A 709 -10.87 8.28 2.76
C THR A 709 -10.99 8.78 4.22
N TRP A 710 -9.97 8.53 5.04
CA TRP A 710 -9.94 9.06 6.41
C TRP A 710 -9.81 10.60 6.42
N GLN A 711 -9.19 11.19 5.41
CA GLN A 711 -9.15 12.66 5.24
C GLN A 711 -10.55 13.22 5.02
N ASP A 712 -11.37 12.52 4.21
CA ASP A 712 -12.78 12.89 4.04
C ASP A 712 -13.53 12.80 5.37
N ALA A 713 -13.29 11.74 6.14
CA ALA A 713 -13.88 11.59 7.47
C ALA A 713 -13.55 12.78 8.40
N VAL A 714 -12.27 13.18 8.45
CA VAL A 714 -11.83 14.36 9.23
C VAL A 714 -12.57 15.62 8.77
N MET A 715 -12.75 15.83 7.46
CA MET A 715 -13.50 17.00 6.95
C MET A 715 -14.95 17.01 7.46
N PHE A 716 -15.66 15.88 7.39
CA PHE A 716 -17.04 15.80 7.90
C PHE A 716 -17.12 16.00 9.41
N LEU A 717 -16.19 15.41 10.18
CA LEU A 717 -16.14 15.59 11.63
C LEU A 717 -15.90 17.05 12.00
N LEU A 718 -14.92 17.71 11.36
CA LEU A 718 -14.64 19.14 11.58
C LEU A 718 -15.84 20.03 11.27
N MET A 719 -16.67 19.66 10.29
CA MET A 719 -17.91 20.36 9.93
C MET A 719 -19.11 19.99 10.83
N GLY A 720 -18.93 19.16 11.85
CA GLY A 720 -19.94 18.91 12.89
C GLY A 720 -20.67 17.58 12.80
N ALA A 721 -20.40 16.75 11.78
CA ALA A 721 -20.91 15.38 11.80
C ALA A 721 -20.31 14.60 12.98
N SER A 722 -21.12 13.79 13.64
CA SER A 722 -20.68 12.92 14.75
C SER A 722 -20.68 11.44 14.35
N ASN A 723 -21.49 11.05 13.37
CA ASN A 723 -21.54 9.74 12.73
C ASN A 723 -21.32 9.90 11.22
N LEU A 724 -20.74 8.90 10.53
CA LEU A 724 -20.40 8.97 9.12
C LEU A 724 -20.91 7.75 8.36
N GLN A 725 -21.77 7.95 7.35
CA GLN A 725 -22.25 6.83 6.53
C GLN A 725 -21.61 6.78 5.13
N ILE A 726 -21.33 5.56 4.65
CA ILE A 726 -20.57 5.31 3.42
C ILE A 726 -21.30 4.30 2.52
N THR A 727 -21.40 4.61 1.22
CA THR A 727 -21.98 3.71 0.19
C THR A 727 -21.03 3.54 -0.99
N THR A 728 -20.79 4.60 -1.76
CA THR A 728 -20.12 4.50 -3.08
C THR A 728 -18.69 3.97 -2.97
N ALA A 729 -17.95 4.35 -1.92
CA ALA A 729 -16.62 3.82 -1.66
C ALA A 729 -16.63 2.30 -1.42
N VAL A 730 -17.64 1.79 -0.70
CA VAL A 730 -17.80 0.35 -0.45
C VAL A 730 -18.20 -0.39 -1.73
N MET A 731 -19.06 0.19 -2.56
CA MET A 731 -19.38 -0.38 -3.89
C MET A 731 -18.16 -0.49 -4.79
N ARG A 732 -17.19 0.41 -4.63
CA ARG A 732 -15.98 0.47 -5.44
C ARG A 732 -14.85 -0.40 -4.89
N TYR A 733 -14.67 -0.45 -3.57
CA TYR A 733 -13.48 -0.99 -2.93
C TYR A 733 -13.74 -2.17 -1.99
N GLY A 734 -15.02 -2.45 -1.68
CA GLY A 734 -15.45 -3.47 -0.73
C GLY A 734 -15.33 -3.02 0.74
N TYR A 735 -15.82 -3.85 1.66
CA TYR A 735 -15.84 -3.53 3.10
C TYR A 735 -14.45 -3.36 3.72
N ARG A 736 -13.40 -3.94 3.10
CA ARG A 736 -12.00 -3.91 3.57
C ARG A 736 -11.41 -2.51 3.78
N ILE A 737 -12.01 -1.47 3.20
CA ILE A 737 -11.52 -0.09 3.38
C ILE A 737 -11.60 0.40 4.82
N ILE A 738 -12.46 -0.20 5.65
CA ILE A 738 -12.66 0.19 7.05
C ILE A 738 -11.37 0.16 7.87
N GLU A 739 -10.48 -0.81 7.63
CA GLU A 739 -9.19 -0.88 8.32
C GLU A 739 -8.36 0.36 8.02
N SER A 740 -8.30 0.75 6.73
CA SER A 740 -7.55 1.95 6.31
C SER A 740 -8.20 3.25 6.79
N LEU A 741 -9.54 3.30 6.88
CA LEU A 741 -10.27 4.45 7.40
C LEU A 741 -10.00 4.66 8.89
N CYS A 742 -10.13 3.60 9.68
CA CYS A 742 -9.89 3.65 11.13
C CYS A 742 -8.42 3.97 11.43
N GLU A 743 -7.49 3.22 10.84
CA GLU A 743 -6.07 3.37 11.12
C GLU A 743 -5.55 4.75 10.70
N GLY A 744 -5.99 5.26 9.54
CA GLY A 744 -5.62 6.59 9.07
C GLY A 744 -6.15 7.71 9.98
N LEU A 745 -7.38 7.55 10.51
CA LEU A 745 -7.96 8.49 11.45
C LEU A 745 -7.25 8.47 12.81
N GLU A 746 -6.91 7.29 13.33
CA GLU A 746 -6.10 7.14 14.56
C GLU A 746 -4.73 7.79 14.42
N ASP A 747 -4.04 7.52 13.30
CA ASP A 747 -2.71 8.09 13.03
C ASP A 747 -2.79 9.63 12.88
N TYR A 748 -3.87 10.17 12.30
CA TYR A 748 -4.12 11.61 12.25
C TYR A 748 -4.36 12.22 13.63
N LEU A 749 -5.23 11.62 14.45
CA LEU A 749 -5.50 12.07 15.82
C LEU A 749 -4.22 12.11 16.65
N GLU A 750 -3.41 11.05 16.56
CA GLU A 750 -2.11 10.98 17.20
C GLU A 750 -1.19 12.13 16.75
N SER A 751 -1.13 12.41 15.44
CA SER A 751 -0.31 13.52 14.90
C SER A 751 -0.77 14.90 15.37
N LYS A 752 -2.02 15.03 15.82
CA LYS A 752 -2.59 16.27 16.38
C LYS A 752 -2.61 16.30 17.90
N GLY A 753 -2.12 15.25 18.57
CA GLY A 753 -2.15 15.13 20.02
C GLY A 753 -3.55 14.98 20.61
N LEU A 754 -4.51 14.46 19.83
CA LEU A 754 -5.89 14.20 20.25
C LEU A 754 -6.03 12.75 20.72
N ASN A 755 -6.75 12.55 21.81
CA ASN A 755 -6.96 11.24 22.41
C ASN A 755 -8.26 10.58 21.95
N SER A 756 -9.16 11.35 21.34
CA SER A 756 -10.50 10.89 20.95
C SER A 756 -10.99 11.61 19.70
N VAL A 757 -11.70 10.88 18.83
CA VAL A 757 -12.30 11.43 17.60
C VAL A 757 -13.35 12.52 17.90
N GLN A 758 -14.00 12.48 19.05
CA GLN A 758 -14.97 13.47 19.49
C GLN A 758 -14.36 14.87 19.58
N GLU A 759 -13.06 14.99 19.85
CA GLU A 759 -12.35 16.27 19.90
C GLU A 759 -12.25 16.97 18.53
N LEU A 760 -12.58 16.27 17.43
CA LEU A 760 -12.67 16.86 16.09
C LEU A 760 -14.07 17.43 15.79
N VAL A 761 -15.11 16.90 16.41
CA VAL A 761 -16.50 17.18 16.02
C VAL A 761 -16.78 18.67 16.15
N GLY A 762 -17.11 19.32 15.03
CA GLY A 762 -17.46 20.74 14.96
C GLY A 762 -16.29 21.71 15.16
N ARG A 763 -15.06 21.23 15.35
CA ARG A 763 -13.88 22.10 15.60
C ARG A 763 -13.54 23.03 14.42
N GLY A 764 -14.02 22.71 13.22
CA GLY A 764 -13.89 23.56 12.03
C GLY A 764 -14.95 24.68 11.93
N LEU A 765 -16.10 24.54 12.62
CA LEU A 765 -17.23 25.46 12.47
C LEU A 765 -16.94 26.92 12.85
N PRO A 766 -16.12 27.23 13.89
CA PRO A 766 -15.78 28.62 14.21
C PRO A 766 -14.96 29.34 13.12
N TYR A 767 -14.39 28.59 12.17
CA TYR A 767 -13.63 29.14 11.05
C TYR A 767 -14.46 29.33 9.78
N LEU A 768 -15.74 28.97 9.80
CA LEU A 768 -16.69 29.20 8.72
C LEU A 768 -17.42 30.52 8.95
N VAL A 769 -17.08 31.53 8.14
CA VAL A 769 -17.62 32.89 8.20
C VAL A 769 -18.40 33.23 6.93
N ASP A 770 -19.21 34.28 6.98
CA ASP A 770 -19.92 34.76 5.79
C ASP A 770 -18.94 35.32 4.75
N PRO A 771 -19.17 35.14 3.43
CA PRO A 771 -18.31 35.71 2.40
C PRO A 771 -18.07 37.23 2.51
N SER A 772 -19.00 37.98 3.09
CA SER A 772 -18.84 39.42 3.33
C SER A 772 -17.74 39.76 4.34
N GLU A 773 -17.29 38.79 5.15
CA GLU A 773 -16.19 38.97 6.11
C GLU A 773 -14.79 38.82 5.46
N HIS A 774 -14.72 38.43 4.18
CA HIS A 774 -13.46 38.23 3.47
C HIS A 774 -12.90 39.50 2.78
N HIS A 775 -13.34 40.70 3.17
CA HIS A 775 -12.70 41.94 2.72
C HIS A 775 -11.30 42.09 3.34
N GLN A 776 -10.26 41.85 2.53
CA GLN A 776 -8.87 41.83 2.98
C GLN A 776 -8.06 43.00 2.42
N THR A 777 -7.08 43.46 3.20
CA THR A 777 -6.12 44.52 2.82
C THR A 777 -4.76 43.96 2.41
N ARG A 778 -4.62 42.63 2.37
CA ARG A 778 -3.40 41.91 1.99
C ARG A 778 -3.74 40.85 0.97
N HIS A 779 -2.91 40.73 -0.06
CA HIS A 779 -3.06 39.74 -1.12
C HIS A 779 -1.95 38.69 -1.04
N VAL A 780 -2.18 37.54 -1.69
CA VAL A 780 -1.14 36.57 -1.96
C VAL A 780 -0.79 36.59 -3.45
N ILE A 781 0.44 36.24 -3.79
CA ILE A 781 0.87 35.98 -5.15
C ILE A 781 1.38 34.54 -5.26
N SER A 782 1.37 34.03 -6.48
CA SER A 782 1.96 32.72 -6.78
C SER A 782 3.49 32.83 -6.84
N VAL A 783 4.19 31.81 -6.36
CA VAL A 783 5.64 31.72 -6.46
C VAL A 783 6.01 30.37 -7.05
N VAL A 784 6.66 30.38 -8.21
CA VAL A 784 7.13 29.17 -8.90
C VAL A 784 8.50 28.78 -8.38
N ASP A 785 8.64 27.54 -7.95
CA ASP A 785 9.93 26.92 -7.72
C ASP A 785 10.55 26.48 -9.06
N ALA A 786 11.64 27.15 -9.44
CA ALA A 786 12.34 26.92 -10.69
C ALA A 786 12.99 25.53 -10.76
N ASP A 787 13.37 24.93 -9.62
CA ASP A 787 14.07 23.65 -9.58
C ASP A 787 13.10 22.48 -9.83
N THR A 788 11.88 22.57 -9.30
CA THR A 788 10.82 21.56 -9.50
C THR A 788 9.98 21.79 -10.75
N CYS A 789 9.97 23.01 -11.32
CA CYS A 789 9.25 23.31 -12.55
C CYS A 789 9.73 22.45 -13.73
N ILE A 790 8.84 21.65 -14.31
CA ILE A 790 9.14 20.79 -15.47
C ILE A 790 8.95 21.47 -16.83
N GLY A 791 8.59 22.75 -16.85
CA GLY A 791 8.49 23.57 -18.06
C GLY A 791 7.34 23.23 -19.02
N CYS A 792 6.26 22.64 -18.49
CA CYS A 792 5.07 22.31 -19.28
C CYS A 792 4.31 23.56 -19.77
N GLY A 793 4.39 24.68 -19.05
CA GLY A 793 3.72 25.93 -19.43
C GLY A 793 2.21 26.00 -19.14
N LEU A 794 1.61 25.00 -18.49
CA LEU A 794 0.16 24.99 -18.18
C LEU A 794 -0.25 26.21 -17.32
N CYS A 795 0.59 26.56 -16.34
CA CYS A 795 0.40 27.74 -15.51
C CYS A 795 0.37 29.05 -16.32
N HIS A 796 1.17 29.15 -17.39
CA HIS A 796 1.16 30.27 -18.31
C HIS A 796 -0.15 30.33 -19.09
N VAL A 797 -0.54 29.23 -19.73
CA VAL A 797 -1.79 29.14 -20.52
C VAL A 797 -3.01 29.57 -19.69
N VAL A 798 -3.21 28.98 -18.51
CA VAL A 798 -4.41 29.29 -17.72
C VAL A 798 -4.39 30.68 -17.11
N CYS A 799 -3.20 31.26 -16.89
CA CYS A 799 -3.13 32.62 -16.39
C CYS A 799 -3.42 33.63 -17.51
N HIS A 800 -2.95 33.36 -18.72
CA HIS A 800 -3.15 34.22 -19.88
C HIS A 800 -4.58 34.16 -20.41
N ASP A 801 -5.18 32.98 -20.48
CA ASP A 801 -6.49 32.81 -21.10
C ASP A 801 -7.64 32.79 -20.07
N GLY A 802 -7.33 32.53 -18.80
CA GLY A 802 -8.32 32.36 -17.72
C GLY A 802 -8.12 33.26 -16.50
N ALA A 803 -7.12 34.15 -16.50
CA ALA A 803 -6.87 35.07 -15.39
C ALA A 803 -6.26 36.41 -15.85
N ASN A 804 -5.10 36.79 -15.29
CA ASN A 804 -4.53 38.15 -15.36
C ASN A 804 -3.15 38.22 -16.05
N GLN A 805 -2.82 37.26 -16.92
CA GLN A 805 -1.59 37.27 -17.73
C GLN A 805 -0.29 37.44 -16.90
N ALA A 806 -0.32 37.01 -15.64
CA ALA A 806 0.75 37.22 -14.66
C ALA A 806 1.78 36.09 -14.61
N MET A 807 1.65 35.06 -15.45
CA MET A 807 2.61 33.97 -15.52
C MET A 807 3.43 34.10 -16.79
N ASN A 808 4.74 34.26 -16.65
CA ASN A 808 5.69 34.34 -17.74
C ASN A 808 6.31 32.96 -17.97
N LEU A 809 6.61 32.64 -19.23
CA LEU A 809 7.26 31.40 -19.61
C LEU A 809 8.48 31.71 -20.46
N ASP A 810 9.66 31.38 -19.95
CA ASP A 810 10.91 31.59 -20.66
C ASP A 810 10.94 30.73 -21.94
N PRO A 811 11.17 31.32 -23.14
CA PRO A 811 11.13 30.59 -24.41
C PRO A 811 12.30 29.60 -24.59
N VAL A 812 13.40 29.78 -23.86
CA VAL A 812 14.61 28.95 -23.94
C VAL A 812 14.63 27.92 -22.81
N THR A 813 14.56 28.37 -21.56
CA THR A 813 14.65 27.48 -20.39
C THR A 813 13.33 26.76 -20.10
N ARG A 814 12.22 27.25 -20.66
CA ARG A 814 10.86 26.77 -20.40
C ARG A 814 10.43 26.90 -18.94
N LYS A 815 11.19 27.61 -18.09
CA LYS A 815 10.82 27.81 -16.69
C LYS A 815 9.78 28.92 -16.59
N ALA A 816 8.77 28.68 -15.76
CA ALA A 816 7.73 29.66 -15.49
C ALA A 816 8.16 30.58 -14.35
N THR A 817 7.78 31.85 -14.43
CA THR A 817 7.93 32.84 -13.36
C THR A 817 6.63 33.61 -13.17
N THR A 818 6.45 34.21 -12.00
CA THR A 818 5.28 35.04 -11.71
C THR A 818 5.68 36.51 -11.80
N ASP A 819 4.90 37.28 -12.57
CA ASP A 819 4.91 38.74 -12.51
C ASP A 819 4.20 39.16 -11.22
N GLU A 820 4.97 39.61 -10.23
CA GLU A 820 4.45 39.95 -8.90
C GLU A 820 3.49 41.16 -8.94
N GLU A 821 3.58 42.04 -9.93
CA GLU A 821 2.71 43.23 -10.04
C GLU A 821 1.36 42.89 -10.65
N ARG A 822 1.31 41.88 -11.53
CA ARG A 822 0.08 41.42 -12.19
C ARG A 822 -0.64 40.32 -11.44
N CYS A 823 0.06 39.58 -10.58
CA CYS A 823 -0.51 38.43 -9.91
C CYS A 823 -1.55 38.86 -8.88
N VAL A 824 -2.82 38.52 -9.13
CA VAL A 824 -3.92 38.80 -8.19
C VAL A 824 -4.17 37.68 -7.17
N GLY A 825 -3.33 36.64 -7.13
CA GLY A 825 -3.47 35.58 -6.16
C GLY A 825 -4.64 34.61 -6.37
N CYS A 826 -5.19 34.49 -7.59
CA CYS A 826 -6.32 33.57 -7.85
C CYS A 826 -5.94 32.08 -7.75
N LEU A 827 -4.63 31.76 -7.74
CA LEU A 827 -4.04 30.42 -7.61
C LEU A 827 -4.43 29.40 -8.70
N LEU A 828 -5.10 29.82 -9.78
CA LEU A 828 -5.45 28.92 -10.90
C LEU A 828 -4.21 28.20 -11.46
N CYS A 829 -3.08 28.91 -11.56
CA CYS A 829 -1.81 28.33 -11.98
C CYS A 829 -1.32 27.20 -11.05
N LYS A 830 -1.48 27.35 -9.73
CA LYS A 830 -1.14 26.31 -8.73
C LYS A 830 -2.02 25.08 -8.92
N HIS A 831 -3.31 25.24 -9.18
CA HIS A 831 -4.26 24.12 -9.30
C HIS A 831 -4.10 23.29 -10.58
N VAL A 832 -3.59 23.88 -11.67
CA VAL A 832 -3.32 23.16 -12.93
C VAL A 832 -1.89 22.63 -13.02
N CYS A 833 -1.02 23.03 -12.09
CA CYS A 833 0.37 22.57 -12.09
C CYS A 833 0.40 21.06 -11.84
N PRO A 834 1.00 20.25 -12.73
CA PRO A 834 1.02 18.81 -12.59
C PRO A 834 2.10 18.34 -11.61
N VAL A 835 2.89 19.24 -11.02
CA VAL A 835 3.92 18.92 -10.03
C VAL A 835 3.45 19.46 -8.69
N TRP A 836 3.22 18.58 -7.72
CA TRP A 836 2.79 18.99 -6.39
C TRP A 836 3.79 19.96 -5.77
N ASP A 837 3.27 21.01 -5.16
CA ASP A 837 4.01 22.06 -4.45
C ASP A 837 5.04 22.87 -5.28
N CYS A 838 5.11 22.67 -6.60
CA CYS A 838 5.95 23.50 -7.48
C CYS A 838 5.55 24.98 -7.48
N ILE A 839 4.26 25.29 -7.25
CA ILE A 839 3.79 26.66 -7.10
C ILE A 839 3.28 26.85 -5.67
N SER A 840 3.92 27.74 -4.93
CA SER A 840 3.57 28.13 -3.56
C SER A 840 2.91 29.51 -3.53
N ILE A 841 2.59 29.99 -2.33
CA ILE A 841 1.97 31.31 -2.11
C ILE A 841 2.91 32.18 -1.28
N LYS A 842 2.96 33.47 -1.60
CA LYS A 842 3.66 34.51 -0.84
C LYS A 842 2.69 35.65 -0.56
N GLU A 843 2.56 36.04 0.70
CA GLU A 843 1.79 37.22 1.09
C GLU A 843 2.55 38.50 0.67
N ILE A 844 1.82 39.50 0.19
CA ILE A 844 2.35 40.81 -0.18
C ILE A 844 1.63 41.92 0.58
N ASP A 845 2.36 43.00 0.84
CA ASP A 845 1.78 44.24 1.35
C ASP A 845 1.08 44.98 0.22
N GLY A 846 -0.23 45.21 0.35
CA GLY A 846 -1.05 45.91 -0.64
C GLY A 846 -1.96 44.99 -1.47
N ILE A 847 -2.57 45.58 -2.51
CA ILE A 847 -3.64 44.97 -3.32
C ILE A 847 -3.23 45.07 -4.79
N ASN A 848 -3.07 43.91 -5.44
CA ASN A 848 -2.99 43.84 -6.89
C ASN A 848 -4.40 43.71 -7.47
N VAL A 849 -4.77 44.60 -8.40
CA VAL A 849 -6.05 44.59 -9.10
C VAL A 849 -5.88 44.15 -10.55
N GLY A 850 -6.74 43.23 -10.99
CA GLY A 850 -6.72 42.71 -12.36
C GLY A 850 -7.15 43.75 -13.40
N GLY A 851 -6.60 43.65 -14.62
CA GLY A 851 -7.06 44.42 -15.79
C GLY A 851 -6.67 45.91 -15.84
N MET A 852 -5.92 46.43 -14.87
CA MET A 852 -5.42 47.83 -14.87
C MET A 852 -3.93 47.92 -15.20
N HIS A 853 -3.46 47.17 -16.20
CA HIS A 853 -2.07 47.25 -16.67
C HIS A 853 -1.98 48.07 -17.96
N ASN A 854 -0.90 48.85 -18.12
CA ASN A 854 -0.76 49.81 -19.22
C ASN A 854 -0.82 49.16 -20.61
N ASP A 855 -0.39 47.91 -20.74
CA ASP A 855 -0.46 47.12 -21.97
C ASP A 855 -1.87 46.65 -22.30
N ALA A 856 -2.69 46.34 -21.29
CA ALA A 856 -4.12 46.05 -21.50
C ALA A 856 -4.88 47.29 -21.98
N LEU A 857 -4.55 48.47 -21.44
CA LEU A 857 -5.08 49.75 -21.93
C LEU A 857 -4.61 50.05 -23.36
N GLY A 858 -3.33 49.85 -23.64
CA GLY A 858 -2.74 50.06 -24.97
C GLY A 858 -3.28 49.12 -26.06
N TYR A 859 -3.77 47.93 -25.72
CA TYR A 859 -4.41 47.02 -26.66
C TYR A 859 -5.78 47.51 -27.17
N VAL A 860 -6.46 48.36 -26.39
CA VAL A 860 -7.77 48.94 -26.76
C VAL A 860 -7.59 50.26 -27.51
N GLU A 861 -6.50 50.98 -27.24
CA GLU A 861 -6.19 52.27 -27.85
C GLU A 861 -5.49 52.18 -29.22
N GLY A 862 -5.04 50.99 -29.63
CA GLY A 862 -4.45 50.69 -30.94
C GLY A 862 -5.41 49.94 -31.86
#